data_AF-A0A954ZMK5-F1
#
_entry.id   AF-A0A954ZMK5-F1
#
_cell.length_a   1.000
_cell.length_b   1.000
_cell.length_c   1.000
_cell.angle_alpha   90.00
_cell.angle_beta   90.00
_cell.angle_gamma   90.00
#
_symmetry.space_group_name_H-M   'P 1'
#
loop_
_entity.id
_entity.type
_entity.pdbx_description
1 polymer ?
#
loop_
_entity_poly.entity_id
_entity_poly.type
_entity_poly.pdbx_seq_one_letter_code
_entity_poly.pdbx_strand_id
1 'polypeptide(L)'
;MNKLTEGLRPLLGEHTETLDYAWLTGDSQERHELEVVAELMRRQAGRGVLLDPPSGDQASGPISLGRIRHGNRVLGGYGLTHSSLMRHTGVFGSSGSGKSNLVLHVLVQLIEQRIPWVLFDYKRSARSLVSRSLPTPVRVLTTARGLASSLRFNILSPPPGVLTEDHDRQLAELISQSFTGGDATVSALVSAIERTRKRLPPLTPTLRDVRDDCRKETGTGRAKAWKQTLMRILDALVEGPLGRVIASRRQSEHLDLLLHHHTVIELDGLSSSDGAFLASVVVRHLVQTMMHTHSREKLRLVCVIEEAHRLLSQSGRESVLEQSLREARELGLGLIVVDQTPSHMSHTALANLHTFVAMRLGQQADVQTAARSLLLREDQRSILHALGVGQAVVRSGHWPSAVQIDVPKVQIQKGSVSDRDLEALHLTGPYARGNAGSTDPACKAAAHPLEEPIPPIPRPESPHTETESLPGPVDRILSVHPDAGMLLRDVIAHPVDGVMTRYRRLGLSRRRGDGAKKTLLGSGLVTAVPLRTPEGSTTLLEPSARALEWASDRGVIRPPVNGSLIHEYWCDRIAKQLDSLGWNVQREVPIADGRLDVLATRESKSLAVEVETGKSNWAKNIERLAFHPSRHKFVLWLEQETIQRARTIAPASVSVGTPTQTLQRLESLRTQRIEE
;
A
#
# COMPACT_ATOMS: atom_id res chain seq x y z
N MET A 1 -14.80 21.58 9.61
CA MET A 1 -15.47 22.37 10.67
C MET A 1 -15.16 21.69 11.99
N ASN A 2 -14.51 22.42 12.91
CA ASN A 2 -14.44 21.96 14.29
C ASN A 2 -15.84 22.07 14.89
N LYS A 3 -16.33 21.00 15.49
CA LYS A 3 -17.59 20.99 16.23
C LYS A 3 -17.29 21.37 17.67
N LEU A 4 -18.07 22.30 18.23
CA LEU A 4 -17.92 22.73 19.62
C LEU A 4 -18.00 21.53 20.57
N THR A 5 -18.92 20.61 20.30
CA THR A 5 -19.22 19.47 21.16
C THR A 5 -18.43 18.20 20.83
N GLU A 6 -17.38 18.33 20.02
CA GLU A 6 -16.57 17.19 19.63
C GLU A 6 -15.89 16.51 20.83
N GLY A 7 -15.96 15.18 20.87
CA GLY A 7 -15.48 14.38 21.98
C GLY A 7 -16.39 14.44 23.20
N LEU A 8 -17.51 15.18 23.15
CA LEU A 8 -18.48 15.30 24.25
C LEU A 8 -19.78 14.54 23.97
N ARG A 9 -19.90 13.86 22.83
CA ARG A 9 -21.09 13.09 22.46
C ARG A 9 -21.57 12.12 23.54
N PRO A 10 -20.69 11.37 24.25
CA PRO A 10 -21.13 10.50 25.34
C PRO A 10 -21.68 11.21 26.58
N LEU A 11 -21.43 12.51 26.72
CA LEU A 11 -21.91 13.34 27.84
C LEU A 11 -23.17 14.12 27.46
N LEU A 12 -23.21 14.65 26.24
CA LEU A 12 -24.28 15.54 25.78
C LEU A 12 -25.41 14.80 25.05
N GLY A 13 -25.17 13.57 24.58
CA GLY A 13 -26.17 12.77 23.87
C GLY A 13 -26.68 13.48 22.61
N GLU A 14 -28.00 13.54 22.44
CA GLU A 14 -28.64 14.19 21.29
C GLU A 14 -28.44 15.72 21.26
N HIS A 15 -28.11 16.33 22.41
CA HIS A 15 -27.91 17.78 22.52
C HIS A 15 -26.64 18.28 21.81
N THR A 16 -25.73 17.38 21.38
CA THR A 16 -24.52 17.78 20.65
C THR A 16 -24.83 18.57 19.39
N GLU A 17 -25.84 18.14 18.63
CA GLU A 17 -26.17 18.79 17.35
C GLU A 17 -26.81 20.16 17.59
N THR A 18 -27.67 20.28 18.59
CA THR A 18 -28.29 21.54 19.01
C THR A 18 -27.24 22.55 19.49
N LEU A 19 -26.28 22.10 20.30
CA LEU A 19 -25.21 22.97 20.82
C LEU A 19 -24.20 23.37 19.75
N ASP A 20 -23.84 22.46 18.83
CA ASP A 20 -23.01 22.80 17.67
C ASP A 20 -23.71 23.83 16.76
N TYR A 21 -25.01 23.65 16.52
CA TYR A 21 -25.81 24.58 15.73
C TYR A 21 -25.90 25.95 16.42
N ALA A 22 -26.21 25.98 17.71
CA ALA A 22 -26.27 27.20 18.51
C ALA A 22 -24.93 27.96 18.50
N TRP A 23 -23.80 27.26 18.60
CA TRP A 23 -22.48 27.86 18.47
C TRP A 23 -22.22 28.43 17.08
N LEU A 24 -22.65 27.74 16.02
CA LEU A 24 -22.50 28.24 14.65
C LEU A 24 -23.36 29.49 14.37
N THR A 25 -24.57 29.54 14.91
CA THR A 25 -25.52 30.65 14.65
C THR A 25 -25.48 31.77 15.68
N GLY A 26 -24.90 31.52 16.85
CA GLY A 26 -24.87 32.45 17.97
C GLY A 26 -23.92 33.63 17.78
N ASP A 27 -24.14 34.67 18.57
CA ASP A 27 -23.29 35.85 18.58
C ASP A 27 -21.93 35.61 19.26
N SER A 28 -21.05 36.63 19.29
CA SER A 28 -19.71 36.47 19.87
C SER A 28 -19.71 36.12 21.36
N GLN A 29 -20.71 36.58 22.11
CA GLN A 29 -20.81 36.31 23.54
C GLN A 29 -21.35 34.90 23.77
N GLU A 30 -22.44 34.51 23.08
CA GLU A 30 -23.01 33.17 23.13
C GLU A 30 -22.00 32.09 22.74
N ARG A 31 -21.20 32.35 21.68
CA ARG A 31 -20.12 31.45 21.28
C ARG A 31 -19.09 31.25 22.37
N HIS A 32 -18.65 32.34 23.00
CA HIS A 32 -17.65 32.28 24.07
C HIS A 32 -18.19 31.52 25.29
N GLU A 33 -19.44 31.77 25.68
CA GLU A 33 -20.09 31.06 26.79
C GLU A 33 -20.17 29.55 26.51
N LEU A 34 -20.60 29.18 25.29
CA LEU A 34 -20.68 27.78 24.87
C LEU A 34 -19.29 27.10 24.78
N GLU A 35 -18.25 27.82 24.35
CA GLU A 35 -16.86 27.36 24.37
C GLU A 35 -16.34 27.08 25.79
N VAL A 36 -16.63 27.98 26.74
CA VAL A 36 -16.27 27.79 28.15
C VAL A 36 -16.99 26.59 28.74
N VAL A 37 -18.29 26.43 28.46
CA VAL A 37 -19.07 25.26 28.91
C VAL A 37 -18.51 23.97 28.33
N ALA A 38 -18.21 23.94 27.02
CA ALA A 38 -17.63 22.77 26.38
C ALA A 38 -16.26 22.42 26.98
N GLU A 39 -15.41 23.40 27.26
CA GLU A 39 -14.11 23.20 27.92
C GLU A 39 -14.27 22.65 29.35
N LEU A 40 -15.22 23.17 30.13
CA LEU A 40 -15.54 22.64 31.46
C LEU A 40 -16.02 21.19 31.39
N MET A 41 -16.87 20.85 30.41
CA MET A 41 -17.33 19.50 30.17
C MET A 41 -16.19 18.55 29.78
N ARG A 42 -15.25 19.00 28.94
CA ARG A 42 -14.03 18.23 28.61
C ARG A 42 -13.19 17.94 29.85
N ARG A 43 -13.03 18.92 30.74
CA ARG A 43 -12.33 18.73 32.01
C ARG A 43 -13.05 17.74 32.91
N GLN A 44 -14.38 17.77 32.93
CA GLN A 44 -15.21 16.85 33.71
C GLN A 44 -15.20 15.42 33.14
N ALA A 45 -15.07 15.26 31.82
CA ALA A 45 -14.89 13.96 31.15
C ALA A 45 -13.61 13.23 31.61
N GLY A 46 -12.69 13.96 32.22
CA GLY A 46 -11.45 13.48 32.81
C GLY A 46 -10.22 13.76 31.93
N ARG A 47 -9.03 13.60 32.51
CA ARG A 47 -7.77 13.65 31.78
C ARG A 47 -7.62 12.39 30.94
N GLY A 48 -8.01 12.44 29.67
CA GLY A 48 -7.90 11.30 28.77
C GLY A 48 -8.25 11.66 27.33
N VAL A 49 -8.15 10.68 26.45
CA VAL A 49 -8.44 10.86 25.02
C VAL A 49 -9.95 10.95 24.81
N LEU A 50 -10.40 12.02 24.18
CA LEU A 50 -11.80 12.27 23.85
C LEU A 50 -11.99 12.14 22.33
N LEU A 51 -12.20 10.90 21.89
CA LEU A 51 -12.62 10.59 20.52
C LEU A 51 -14.08 10.17 20.54
N ASP A 52 -14.88 10.61 19.57
CA ASP A 52 -16.31 10.29 19.52
C ASP A 52 -16.53 8.79 19.30
N PRO A 53 -17.02 8.06 20.31
CA PRO A 53 -17.29 6.65 20.17
C PRO A 53 -18.59 6.44 19.38
N PRO A 54 -18.75 5.27 18.74
CA PRO A 54 -20.02 4.86 18.15
C PRO A 54 -21.13 4.76 19.19
N SER A 55 -22.36 5.04 18.79
CA SER A 55 -23.55 4.93 19.62
C SER A 55 -24.07 3.48 19.66
N GLY A 56 -24.40 2.97 20.85
CA GLY A 56 -24.92 1.61 21.05
C GLY A 56 -23.94 0.50 20.66
N ASP A 57 -24.47 -0.63 20.19
CA ASP A 57 -23.69 -1.83 19.84
C ASP A 57 -23.07 -1.79 18.43
N GLN A 58 -23.06 -0.64 17.75
CA GLN A 58 -22.55 -0.50 16.37
C GLN A 58 -21.05 -0.84 16.22
N ALA A 59 -20.28 -0.75 17.30
CA ALA A 59 -18.87 -1.16 17.33
C ALA A 59 -18.66 -2.63 17.70
N SER A 60 -19.72 -3.36 18.03
CA SER A 60 -19.59 -4.77 18.37
C SER A 60 -19.30 -5.60 17.12
N GLY A 61 -18.46 -6.62 17.26
CA GLY A 61 -18.13 -7.53 16.19
C GLY A 61 -17.73 -8.89 16.75
N PRO A 62 -17.85 -9.97 15.97
CA PRO A 62 -17.53 -11.33 16.40
C PRO A 62 -16.08 -11.48 16.86
N ILE A 63 -15.16 -10.65 16.38
CA ILE A 63 -13.76 -10.66 16.80
C ILE A 63 -13.51 -9.43 17.67
N SER A 64 -13.58 -9.58 18.98
CA SER A 64 -13.31 -8.50 19.93
C SER A 64 -11.86 -8.02 19.84
N LEU A 65 -11.65 -6.72 19.73
CA LEU A 65 -10.32 -6.11 19.88
C LEU A 65 -10.11 -5.56 21.29
N GLY A 66 -11.19 -5.15 21.97
CA GLY A 66 -11.12 -4.63 23.32
C GLY A 66 -12.34 -3.82 23.73
N ARG A 67 -12.17 -2.98 24.75
CA ARG A 67 -13.25 -2.12 25.28
C ARG A 67 -13.01 -0.67 24.90
N ILE A 68 -14.06 0.01 24.46
CA ILE A 68 -14.02 1.43 24.08
C ILE A 68 -13.74 2.27 25.32
N ARG A 69 -12.74 3.14 25.22
CA ARG A 69 -12.38 4.12 26.23
C ARG A 69 -12.74 5.52 25.76
N HIS A 70 -13.37 6.29 26.63
CA HIS A 70 -13.69 7.70 26.42
C HIS A 70 -13.33 8.47 27.70
N GLY A 71 -12.25 9.25 27.63
CA GLY A 71 -11.65 9.84 28.83
C GLY A 71 -11.31 8.77 29.87
N ASN A 72 -11.90 8.89 31.06
CA ASN A 72 -11.74 7.91 32.14
C ASN A 72 -12.79 6.80 32.14
N ARG A 73 -13.80 6.87 31.26
CA ARG A 73 -14.90 5.90 31.21
C ARG A 73 -14.60 4.78 30.22
N VAL A 74 -15.01 3.57 30.59
CA VAL A 74 -15.05 2.42 29.68
C VAL A 74 -16.50 2.21 29.30
N LEU A 75 -16.78 2.25 28.00
CA LEU A 75 -18.13 2.14 27.44
C LEU A 75 -18.40 0.66 27.11
N GLY A 76 -18.60 0.35 25.82
CA GLY A 76 -18.86 -1.00 25.31
C GLY A 76 -17.63 -1.72 24.74
N GLY A 77 -17.88 -2.84 24.07
CA GLY A 77 -16.87 -3.58 23.31
C GLY A 77 -16.64 -2.97 21.93
N TYR A 78 -15.43 -3.13 21.41
CA TYR A 78 -15.08 -2.87 20.01
C TYR A 78 -14.61 -4.16 19.37
N GLY A 79 -15.17 -4.53 18.22
CA GLY A 79 -14.83 -5.75 17.51
C GLY A 79 -14.84 -5.59 15.99
N LEU A 80 -14.18 -6.52 15.31
CA LEU A 80 -14.15 -6.60 13.86
C LEU A 80 -15.13 -7.64 13.35
N THR A 81 -15.73 -7.35 12.21
CA THR A 81 -16.48 -8.33 11.42
C THR A 81 -15.54 -9.20 10.59
N HIS A 82 -15.98 -10.40 10.20
CA HIS A 82 -15.22 -11.24 9.27
C HIS A 82 -14.94 -10.56 7.93
N SER A 83 -15.90 -9.75 7.45
CA SER A 83 -15.73 -8.91 6.26
C SER A 83 -14.63 -7.85 6.43
N SER A 84 -14.50 -7.26 7.63
CA SER A 84 -13.41 -6.32 7.91
C SER A 84 -12.04 -7.02 7.88
N LEU A 85 -11.94 -8.24 8.41
CA LEU A 85 -10.70 -9.03 8.38
C LEU A 85 -10.28 -9.43 6.95
N MET A 86 -11.23 -9.79 6.08
CA MET A 86 -10.96 -10.07 4.66
C MET A 86 -10.44 -8.85 3.90
N ARG A 87 -10.76 -7.64 4.36
CA ARG A 87 -10.26 -6.38 3.79
C ARG A 87 -8.99 -5.87 4.47
N HIS A 88 -8.31 -6.76 5.18
CA HIS A 88 -7.01 -6.58 5.82
C HIS A 88 -7.00 -5.61 7.00
N THR A 89 -6.10 -5.89 7.94
CA THR A 89 -5.93 -5.13 9.18
C THR A 89 -4.45 -4.79 9.35
N GLY A 90 -4.15 -3.52 9.64
CA GLY A 90 -2.82 -3.10 10.05
C GLY A 90 -2.74 -2.85 11.55
N VAL A 91 -1.69 -3.36 12.19
CA VAL A 91 -1.41 -3.18 13.61
C VAL A 91 -0.04 -2.52 13.78
N PHE A 92 -0.02 -1.28 14.23
CA PHE A 92 1.17 -0.44 14.29
C PHE A 92 1.48 0.03 15.71
N GLY A 93 2.74 0.21 16.06
CA GLY A 93 3.14 0.71 17.37
C GLY A 93 4.60 0.45 17.72
N SER A 94 5.16 1.23 18.63
CA SER A 94 6.52 1.07 19.15
C SER A 94 6.76 -0.28 19.86
N SER A 95 8.01 -0.65 20.09
CA SER A 95 8.34 -1.84 20.91
C SER A 95 7.72 -1.73 22.30
N GLY A 96 7.17 -2.83 22.81
CA GLY A 96 6.49 -2.87 24.11
C GLY A 96 5.11 -2.22 24.18
N SER A 97 4.57 -1.66 23.09
CA SER A 97 3.23 -1.04 23.09
C SER A 97 2.06 -2.01 23.30
N GLY A 98 2.26 -3.30 22.98
CA GLY A 98 1.25 -4.36 23.11
C GLY A 98 0.85 -5.04 21.79
N LYS A 99 1.51 -4.76 20.65
CA LYS A 99 1.16 -5.33 19.33
C LYS A 99 0.99 -6.84 19.33
N SER A 100 2.01 -7.58 19.80
CA SER A 100 1.94 -9.05 19.84
C SER A 100 0.83 -9.55 20.77
N ASN A 101 0.49 -8.81 21.84
CA ASN A 101 -0.65 -9.16 22.68
C ASN A 101 -1.98 -9.01 21.92
N LEU A 102 -2.16 -7.92 21.18
CA LEU A 102 -3.34 -7.73 20.34
C LEU A 102 -3.45 -8.84 19.28
N VAL A 103 -2.35 -9.19 18.62
CA VAL A 103 -2.31 -10.31 17.66
C VAL A 103 -2.75 -11.61 18.34
N LEU A 104 -2.14 -11.96 19.48
CA LEU A 104 -2.51 -13.16 20.23
C LEU A 104 -3.99 -13.15 20.66
N HIS A 105 -4.52 -11.99 21.04
CA HIS A 105 -5.92 -11.82 21.43
C HIS A 105 -6.87 -12.13 20.27
N VAL A 106 -6.54 -11.69 19.06
CA VAL A 106 -7.29 -12.00 17.84
C VAL A 106 -7.14 -13.48 17.48
N LEU A 107 -5.94 -14.04 17.50
CA LEU A 107 -5.69 -15.44 17.11
C LEU A 107 -6.43 -16.45 17.99
N VAL A 108 -6.53 -16.21 19.30
CA VAL A 108 -7.29 -17.06 20.24
C VAL A 108 -8.78 -17.07 19.89
N GLN A 109 -9.35 -15.91 19.53
CA GLN A 109 -10.76 -15.85 19.12
C GLN A 109 -11.01 -16.52 17.77
N LEU A 110 -10.06 -16.43 16.84
CA LEU A 110 -10.14 -17.17 15.58
C LEU A 110 -10.10 -18.70 15.80
N ILE A 111 -9.33 -19.17 16.78
CA ILE A 111 -9.33 -20.58 17.21
C ILE A 111 -10.71 -20.99 17.74
N GLU A 112 -11.30 -20.18 18.62
CA GLU A 112 -12.64 -20.42 19.19
C GLU A 112 -13.72 -20.50 18.10
N GLN A 113 -13.58 -19.70 17.04
CA GLN A 113 -14.47 -19.68 15.87
C GLN A 113 -14.10 -20.70 14.79
N ARG A 114 -13.04 -21.51 14.99
CA ARG A 114 -12.53 -22.49 14.03
C ARG A 114 -12.18 -21.88 12.66
N ILE A 115 -11.65 -20.65 12.67
CA ILE A 115 -11.15 -19.96 11.48
C ILE A 115 -9.62 -20.19 11.42
N PRO A 116 -9.14 -20.98 10.45
CA PRO A 116 -7.71 -21.23 10.28
C PRO A 116 -6.90 -19.94 10.14
N TRP A 117 -5.66 -19.98 10.62
CA TRP A 117 -4.73 -18.87 10.48
C TRP A 117 -3.29 -19.35 10.36
N VAL A 118 -2.47 -18.54 9.67
CA VAL A 118 -1.03 -18.72 9.56
C VAL A 118 -0.33 -17.49 10.11
N LEU A 119 0.54 -17.65 11.11
CA LEU A 119 1.36 -16.57 11.65
C LEU A 119 2.82 -16.74 11.24
N PHE A 120 3.38 -15.75 10.56
CA PHE A 120 4.81 -15.65 10.29
C PHE A 120 5.50 -14.93 11.46
N ASP A 121 6.10 -15.71 12.37
CA ASP A 121 6.64 -15.24 13.66
C ASP A 121 8.17 -15.07 13.60
N TYR A 122 8.66 -13.83 13.68
CA TYR A 122 10.10 -13.53 13.74
C TYR A 122 10.66 -13.55 15.16
N LYS A 123 9.80 -13.45 16.19
CA LYS A 123 10.22 -13.25 17.59
C LYS A 123 10.01 -14.48 18.47
N ARG A 124 9.48 -15.57 17.90
CA ARG A 124 9.09 -16.81 18.62
C ARG A 124 8.16 -16.51 19.79
N SER A 125 7.28 -15.54 19.60
CA SER A 125 6.40 -15.06 20.66
C SER A 125 5.11 -15.88 20.76
N ALA A 126 4.72 -16.57 19.68
CA ALA A 126 3.44 -17.26 19.58
C ALA A 126 3.51 -18.77 19.84
N ARG A 127 4.70 -19.38 19.87
CA ARG A 127 4.86 -20.81 20.20
C ARG A 127 4.25 -21.20 21.55
N SER A 128 4.20 -20.28 22.51
CA SER A 128 3.60 -20.51 23.82
C SER A 128 2.07 -20.64 23.77
N LEU A 129 1.43 -20.45 22.61
CA LEU A 129 0.02 -20.82 22.42
C LEU A 129 -0.20 -22.33 22.54
N VAL A 130 0.81 -23.14 22.24
CA VAL A 130 0.70 -24.61 22.29
C VAL A 130 0.47 -25.15 23.70
N SER A 131 0.96 -24.43 24.73
CA SER A 131 0.76 -24.82 26.13
C SER A 131 -0.60 -24.40 26.70
N ARG A 132 -1.44 -23.73 25.90
CA ARG A 132 -2.76 -23.27 26.33
C ARG A 132 -3.81 -24.32 25.98
N SER A 133 -4.76 -24.55 26.88
CA SER A 133 -5.94 -25.35 26.57
C SER A 133 -6.80 -24.61 25.55
N LEU A 134 -6.85 -25.13 24.32
CA LEU A 134 -7.53 -24.53 23.18
C LEU A 134 -8.46 -25.57 22.52
N PRO A 135 -9.61 -25.15 21.95
CA PRO A 135 -10.54 -26.04 21.25
C PRO A 135 -9.91 -26.83 20.09
N THR A 136 -8.94 -26.24 19.40
CA THR A 136 -8.19 -26.86 18.31
C THR A 136 -6.69 -26.66 18.52
N PRO A 137 -5.86 -27.66 18.19
CA PRO A 137 -4.43 -27.59 18.45
C PRO A 137 -3.71 -26.67 17.45
N VAL A 138 -2.73 -25.91 17.95
CA VAL A 138 -1.86 -25.04 17.15
C VAL A 138 -0.62 -25.81 16.72
N ARG A 139 -0.28 -25.74 15.43
CA ARG A 139 0.95 -26.33 14.88
C ARG A 139 2.06 -25.29 14.86
N VAL A 140 3.28 -25.67 15.25
CA VAL A 140 4.47 -24.81 15.13
C VAL A 140 5.43 -25.46 14.13
N LEU A 141 5.77 -24.72 13.08
CA LEU A 141 6.69 -25.12 12.03
C LEU A 141 7.95 -24.26 12.10
N THR A 142 9.09 -24.93 12.27
CA THR A 142 10.40 -24.24 12.29
C THR A 142 11.01 -24.21 10.90
N THR A 143 11.88 -23.25 10.58
CA THR A 143 12.44 -23.13 9.21
C THR A 143 13.92 -23.49 9.14
N ALA A 144 14.69 -23.19 10.18
CA ALA A 144 16.15 -23.21 10.10
C ALA A 144 16.86 -24.09 11.13
N ARG A 145 16.12 -24.68 12.07
CA ARG A 145 16.66 -25.33 13.27
C ARG A 145 16.91 -26.84 13.12
N GLY A 146 16.53 -27.44 11.99
CA GLY A 146 16.76 -28.86 11.72
C GLY A 146 15.89 -29.83 12.53
N LEU A 147 14.89 -29.31 13.25
CA LEU A 147 13.97 -30.10 14.07
C LEU A 147 13.07 -30.98 13.19
N ALA A 148 12.47 -32.01 13.79
CA ALA A 148 11.48 -32.85 13.11
C ALA A 148 10.27 -32.05 12.60
N SER A 149 9.91 -30.98 13.32
CA SER A 149 8.84 -30.02 13.01
C SER A 149 9.19 -29.01 11.92
N SER A 150 10.36 -29.12 11.26
CA SER A 150 10.74 -28.13 10.26
C SER A 150 9.87 -28.18 8.99
N LEU A 151 9.45 -27.01 8.53
CA LEU A 151 8.79 -26.82 7.24
C LEU A 151 9.76 -27.23 6.12
N ARG A 152 9.31 -28.10 5.21
CA ARG A 152 10.07 -28.54 4.04
C ARG A 152 9.13 -28.79 2.87
N PHE A 153 9.40 -28.18 1.72
CA PHE A 153 8.65 -28.39 0.48
C PHE A 153 9.53 -28.10 -0.73
N ASN A 154 9.10 -28.56 -1.90
CA ASN A 154 9.70 -28.26 -3.18
C ASN A 154 9.05 -26.99 -3.73
N ILE A 155 9.78 -25.88 -3.75
CA ILE A 155 9.25 -24.62 -4.26
C ILE A 155 8.95 -24.64 -5.77
N LEU A 156 9.52 -25.58 -6.53
CA LEU A 156 9.23 -25.80 -7.96
C LEU A 156 7.99 -26.69 -8.21
N SER A 157 7.36 -27.18 -7.13
CA SER A 157 6.09 -27.91 -7.21
C SER A 157 4.96 -26.89 -7.29
N PRO A 158 4.20 -26.82 -8.40
CA PRO A 158 3.08 -25.90 -8.51
C PRO A 158 1.97 -26.25 -7.51
N PRO A 159 1.20 -25.26 -7.03
CA PRO A 159 -0.03 -25.52 -6.30
C PRO A 159 -1.06 -26.29 -7.16
N PRO A 160 -2.04 -26.96 -6.54
CA PRO A 160 -3.09 -27.67 -7.27
C PRO A 160 -3.86 -26.74 -8.23
N GLY A 161 -4.02 -27.18 -9.48
CA GLY A 161 -4.75 -26.43 -10.52
C GLY A 161 -3.93 -25.37 -11.26
N VAL A 162 -2.71 -25.05 -10.81
CA VAL A 162 -1.85 -24.04 -11.43
C VAL A 162 -1.00 -24.66 -12.52
N LEU A 163 -0.95 -24.02 -13.70
CA LEU A 163 -0.06 -24.43 -14.78
C LEU A 163 1.41 -24.28 -14.35
N THR A 164 2.22 -25.28 -14.67
CA THR A 164 3.63 -25.30 -14.27
C THR A 164 4.42 -24.09 -14.81
N GLU A 165 4.12 -23.66 -16.04
CA GLU A 165 4.77 -22.51 -16.69
C GLU A 165 4.46 -21.19 -15.94
N ASP A 166 3.21 -21.00 -15.53
CA ASP A 166 2.79 -19.83 -14.76
C ASP A 166 3.45 -19.80 -13.37
N HIS A 167 3.53 -20.97 -12.72
CA HIS A 167 4.21 -21.11 -11.44
C HIS A 167 5.70 -20.80 -11.54
N ASP A 168 6.40 -21.41 -12.50
CA ASP A 168 7.83 -21.24 -12.70
C ASP A 168 8.17 -19.76 -13.02
N ARG A 169 7.32 -19.08 -13.81
CA ARG A 169 7.48 -17.65 -14.11
C ARG A 169 7.27 -16.76 -12.88
N GLN A 170 6.18 -16.94 -12.14
CA GLN A 170 5.88 -16.13 -10.95
C GLN A 170 6.93 -16.34 -9.86
N LEU A 171 7.41 -17.57 -9.70
CA LEU A 171 8.51 -17.87 -8.79
C LEU A 171 9.81 -17.18 -9.22
N ALA A 172 10.14 -17.19 -10.52
CA ALA A 172 11.31 -16.49 -11.04
C ALA A 172 11.22 -14.97 -10.80
N GLU A 173 10.04 -14.37 -10.95
CA GLU A 173 9.78 -12.96 -10.61
C GLU A 173 9.98 -12.68 -9.11
N LEU A 174 9.42 -13.52 -8.23
CA LEU A 174 9.62 -13.44 -6.77
C LEU A 174 11.10 -13.52 -6.38
N ILE A 175 11.84 -14.48 -6.95
CA ILE A 175 13.28 -14.64 -6.73
C ILE A 175 14.04 -13.40 -7.22
N SER A 176 13.72 -12.92 -8.42
CA SER A 176 14.38 -11.75 -9.00
C SER A 176 14.17 -10.49 -8.15
N GLN A 177 12.95 -10.27 -7.64
CA GLN A 177 12.64 -9.15 -6.74
C GLN A 177 13.41 -9.26 -5.42
N SER A 178 13.49 -10.45 -4.84
CA SER A 178 14.04 -10.65 -3.49
C SER A 178 15.58 -10.70 -3.46
N PHE A 179 16.22 -11.14 -4.55
CA PHE A 179 17.68 -11.34 -4.63
C PHE A 179 18.38 -10.40 -5.63
N THR A 180 17.75 -9.24 -5.86
CA THR A 180 18.23 -8.13 -6.72
C THR A 180 18.62 -8.59 -8.12
N GLY A 181 17.75 -9.38 -8.76
CA GLY A 181 17.83 -9.74 -10.17
C GLY A 181 17.12 -8.71 -11.05
N GLY A 182 17.73 -8.33 -12.17
CA GLY A 182 17.03 -7.60 -13.24
C GLY A 182 16.20 -8.56 -14.10
N ASP A 183 15.40 -8.03 -15.03
CA ASP A 183 14.44 -8.82 -15.82
C ASP A 183 15.08 -9.95 -16.64
N ALA A 184 16.35 -9.81 -17.04
CA ALA A 184 17.13 -10.88 -17.68
C ALA A 184 17.33 -12.11 -16.78
N THR A 185 17.31 -11.92 -15.45
CA THR A 185 17.41 -12.98 -14.44
C THR A 185 16.17 -13.86 -14.45
N VAL A 186 14.98 -13.26 -14.63
CA VAL A 186 13.71 -13.99 -14.70
C VAL A 186 13.75 -14.97 -15.88
N SER A 187 14.06 -14.48 -17.08
CA SER A 187 14.15 -15.34 -18.28
C SER A 187 15.20 -16.44 -18.15
N ALA A 188 16.34 -16.14 -17.52
CA ALA A 188 17.39 -17.12 -17.28
C ALA A 188 16.97 -18.21 -16.27
N LEU A 189 16.29 -17.82 -15.18
CA LEU A 189 15.73 -18.74 -14.19
C LEU A 189 14.69 -19.66 -14.82
N VAL A 190 13.72 -19.10 -15.55
CA VAL A 190 12.66 -19.87 -16.24
C VAL A 190 13.29 -20.88 -17.21
N SER A 191 14.22 -20.43 -18.06
CA SER A 191 14.90 -21.31 -19.01
C SER A 191 15.66 -22.45 -18.32
N ALA A 192 16.33 -22.16 -17.20
CA ALA A 192 17.06 -23.15 -16.42
C ALA A 192 16.12 -24.17 -15.76
N ILE A 193 14.99 -23.71 -15.21
CA ILE A 193 13.96 -24.57 -14.60
C ILE A 193 13.36 -25.50 -15.66
N GLU A 194 12.88 -24.94 -16.78
CA GLU A 194 12.27 -25.70 -17.88
C GLU A 194 13.23 -26.76 -18.44
N ARG A 195 14.49 -26.40 -18.67
CA ARG A 195 15.51 -27.32 -19.16
C ARG A 195 15.75 -28.46 -18.18
N THR A 196 15.82 -28.16 -16.89
CA THR A 196 16.01 -29.18 -15.84
C THR A 196 14.80 -30.11 -15.76
N ARG A 197 13.58 -29.56 -15.85
CA ARG A 197 12.32 -30.31 -15.84
C ARG A 197 12.21 -31.29 -17.01
N LYS A 198 12.60 -30.87 -18.22
CA LYS A 198 12.65 -31.73 -19.43
C LYS A 198 13.61 -32.91 -19.29
N ARG A 199 14.65 -32.79 -18.45
CA ARG A 199 15.68 -33.84 -18.25
C ARG A 199 15.33 -34.85 -17.16
N LEU A 200 14.48 -34.47 -16.20
CA LEU A 200 14.10 -35.31 -15.06
C LEU A 200 12.64 -35.86 -15.06
N PRO A 201 12.00 -36.25 -16.19
CA PRO A 201 10.72 -36.95 -16.12
C PRO A 201 10.85 -38.29 -15.36
N PRO A 202 9.86 -38.71 -14.54
CA PRO A 202 8.59 -38.05 -14.22
C PRO A 202 8.63 -37.14 -12.97
N LEU A 203 9.82 -36.81 -12.45
CA LEU A 203 9.98 -36.11 -11.19
C LEU A 203 9.93 -34.58 -11.38
N THR A 204 9.21 -33.89 -10.48
CA THR A 204 9.36 -32.44 -10.34
C THR A 204 10.78 -32.13 -9.88
N PRO A 205 11.57 -31.33 -10.62
CA PRO A 205 12.92 -30.97 -10.19
C PRO A 205 12.86 -30.13 -8.91
N THR A 206 13.95 -30.13 -8.15
CA THR A 206 14.18 -29.22 -7.03
C THR A 206 15.13 -28.10 -7.46
N LEU A 207 15.21 -27.01 -6.67
CA LEU A 207 16.22 -25.97 -6.91
C LEU A 207 17.66 -26.52 -6.85
N ARG A 208 17.90 -27.62 -6.13
CA ARG A 208 19.20 -28.32 -6.13
C ARG A 208 19.53 -28.87 -7.52
N ASP A 209 18.54 -29.51 -8.15
CA ASP A 209 18.70 -30.08 -9.49
C ASP A 209 18.95 -28.97 -10.53
N VAL A 210 18.22 -27.84 -10.44
CA VAL A 210 18.40 -26.69 -11.33
C VAL A 210 19.80 -26.09 -11.20
N ARG A 211 20.26 -25.89 -9.96
CA ARG A 211 21.61 -25.39 -9.67
C ARG A 211 22.69 -26.33 -10.23
N ASP A 212 22.58 -27.62 -9.97
CA ASP A 212 23.58 -28.61 -10.39
C ASP A 212 23.63 -28.73 -11.92
N ASP A 213 22.51 -28.49 -12.59
CA ASP A 213 22.44 -28.42 -14.04
C ASP A 213 23.05 -27.14 -14.61
N CYS A 214 22.78 -25.98 -14.01
CA CYS A 214 23.44 -24.73 -14.38
C CYS A 214 24.97 -24.82 -14.20
N ARG A 215 25.46 -25.52 -13.16
CA ARG A 215 26.91 -25.72 -12.95
C ARG A 215 27.58 -26.41 -14.12
N LYS A 216 26.94 -27.39 -14.76
CA LYS A 216 27.47 -28.18 -15.87
C LYS A 216 27.57 -27.42 -17.20
N GLU A 217 26.84 -26.33 -17.37
CA GLU A 217 26.83 -25.58 -18.63
C GLU A 217 28.18 -24.91 -18.92
N THR A 218 28.75 -25.09 -20.10
CA THR A 218 29.92 -24.35 -20.57
C THR A 218 29.46 -23.23 -21.51
N GLY A 219 29.79 -21.97 -21.19
CA GLY A 219 29.43 -20.81 -22.01
C GLY A 219 30.57 -19.80 -22.11
N THR A 220 30.62 -19.05 -23.21
CA THR A 220 31.61 -17.99 -23.46
C THR A 220 30.95 -16.61 -23.47
N GLY A 221 31.73 -15.55 -23.21
CA GLY A 221 31.26 -14.16 -23.27
C GLY A 221 30.09 -13.85 -22.31
N ARG A 222 29.02 -13.22 -22.82
CA ARG A 222 27.86 -12.78 -22.02
C ARG A 222 27.13 -13.92 -21.30
N ALA A 223 27.12 -15.12 -21.90
CA ALA A 223 26.52 -16.30 -21.28
C ALA A 223 27.22 -16.69 -19.97
N LYS A 224 28.55 -16.48 -19.88
CA LYS A 224 29.34 -16.73 -18.67
C LYS A 224 28.98 -15.76 -17.54
N ALA A 225 28.78 -14.48 -17.86
CA ALA A 225 28.39 -13.46 -16.88
C ALA A 225 26.99 -13.71 -16.31
N TRP A 226 26.02 -14.08 -17.16
CA TRP A 226 24.67 -14.43 -16.71
C TRP A 226 24.66 -15.70 -15.87
N LYS A 227 25.42 -16.71 -16.27
CA LYS A 227 25.60 -17.93 -15.45
C LYS A 227 26.12 -17.58 -14.06
N GLN A 228 27.09 -16.66 -13.93
CA GLN A 228 27.62 -16.25 -12.62
C GLN A 228 26.55 -15.60 -11.73
N THR A 229 25.74 -14.69 -12.29
CA THR A 229 24.62 -14.07 -11.54
C THR A 229 23.58 -15.11 -11.13
N LEU A 230 23.19 -16.00 -12.05
CA LEU A 230 22.23 -17.07 -11.79
C LEU A 230 22.75 -18.03 -10.71
N MET A 231 24.02 -18.42 -10.80
CA MET A 231 24.66 -19.27 -9.81
C MET A 231 24.71 -18.62 -8.43
N ARG A 232 25.04 -17.32 -8.33
CA ARG A 232 25.01 -16.59 -7.05
C ARG A 232 23.62 -16.66 -6.39
N ILE A 233 22.56 -16.50 -7.18
CA ILE A 233 21.17 -16.55 -6.68
C ILE A 233 20.79 -17.99 -6.29
N LEU A 234 21.06 -18.97 -7.15
CA LEU A 234 20.74 -20.37 -6.87
C LEU A 234 21.53 -20.92 -5.68
N ASP A 235 22.80 -20.56 -5.53
CA ASP A 235 23.61 -20.92 -4.37
C ASP A 235 23.02 -20.29 -3.09
N ALA A 236 22.62 -19.01 -3.12
CA ALA A 236 21.95 -18.36 -1.98
C ALA A 236 20.61 -19.01 -1.60
N LEU A 237 19.83 -19.49 -2.57
CA LEU A 237 18.55 -20.16 -2.33
C LEU A 237 18.68 -21.60 -1.84
N VAL A 238 19.73 -22.31 -2.29
CA VAL A 238 19.89 -23.76 -2.06
C VAL A 238 20.78 -24.05 -0.87
N GLU A 239 21.75 -23.19 -0.60
CA GLU A 239 22.69 -23.32 0.52
C GLU A 239 22.13 -22.65 1.78
N GLY A 240 22.57 -23.13 2.95
CA GLY A 240 22.15 -22.59 4.22
C GLY A 240 20.72 -22.95 4.66
N PRO A 241 20.17 -22.19 5.62
CA PRO A 241 18.90 -22.53 6.27
C PRO A 241 17.68 -22.47 5.35
N LEU A 242 17.58 -21.47 4.47
CA LEU A 242 16.46 -21.33 3.53
C LEU A 242 16.36 -22.55 2.60
N GLY A 243 17.49 -22.98 2.03
CA GLY A 243 17.54 -24.16 1.16
C GLY A 243 17.15 -25.48 1.82
N ARG A 244 17.21 -25.59 3.15
CA ARG A 244 16.67 -26.76 3.88
C ARG A 244 15.14 -26.79 3.89
N VAL A 245 14.50 -25.63 3.72
CA VAL A 245 13.04 -25.47 3.65
C VAL A 245 12.55 -25.67 2.22
N ILE A 246 13.08 -24.90 1.25
CA ILE A 246 12.46 -24.73 -0.07
C ILE A 246 13.00 -25.67 -1.16
N ALA A 247 14.17 -26.29 -0.93
CA ALA A 247 14.81 -27.19 -1.89
C ALA A 247 14.73 -28.65 -1.44
N SER A 248 13.58 -29.02 -0.87
CA SER A 248 13.23 -30.39 -0.49
C SER A 248 12.57 -31.14 -1.64
N ARG A 249 12.61 -32.47 -1.66
CA ARG A 249 11.82 -33.31 -2.60
C ARG A 249 10.37 -33.51 -2.17
N ARG A 250 10.00 -33.06 -0.97
CA ARG A 250 8.62 -33.12 -0.48
C ARG A 250 7.75 -32.17 -1.30
N GLN A 251 6.65 -32.64 -1.91
CA GLN A 251 5.80 -31.80 -2.75
C GLN A 251 5.12 -30.67 -1.96
N SER A 252 4.72 -29.62 -2.67
CA SER A 252 4.12 -28.41 -2.09
C SER A 252 2.68 -28.60 -1.59
N GLU A 253 1.98 -29.68 -1.96
CA GLU A 253 0.63 -30.03 -1.48
C GLU A 253 0.52 -30.05 0.05
N HIS A 254 1.62 -30.30 0.75
CA HIS A 254 1.64 -30.22 2.22
C HIS A 254 1.47 -28.80 2.77
N LEU A 255 1.66 -27.76 1.97
CA LEU A 255 1.33 -26.38 2.32
C LEU A 255 -0.19 -26.15 2.33
N ASP A 256 -0.96 -26.97 1.62
CA ASP A 256 -2.42 -26.83 1.56
C ASP A 256 -3.06 -27.14 2.91
N LEU A 257 -2.37 -27.94 3.75
CA LEU A 257 -2.73 -28.16 5.16
C LEU A 257 -2.81 -26.85 5.97
N LEU A 258 -2.10 -25.80 5.55
CA LEU A 258 -2.17 -24.48 6.20
C LEU A 258 -3.56 -23.83 6.05
N LEU A 259 -4.35 -24.23 5.05
CA LEU A 259 -5.72 -23.76 4.85
C LEU A 259 -6.70 -24.34 5.89
N HIS A 260 -6.28 -25.37 6.62
CA HIS A 260 -7.16 -26.14 7.52
C HIS A 260 -6.72 -26.13 8.98
N HIS A 261 -5.51 -25.66 9.28
CA HIS A 261 -4.94 -25.70 10.63
C HIS A 261 -4.36 -24.35 11.07
N HIS A 262 -4.51 -24.05 12.36
CA HIS A 262 -3.81 -22.92 12.99
C HIS A 262 -2.31 -23.21 13.04
N THR A 263 -1.52 -22.39 12.35
CA THR A 263 -0.09 -22.66 12.15
C THR A 263 0.76 -21.44 12.46
N VAL A 264 1.77 -21.61 13.30
CA VAL A 264 2.88 -20.66 13.48
C VAL A 264 4.05 -21.14 12.63
N ILE A 265 4.56 -20.29 11.74
CA ILE A 265 5.78 -20.49 10.98
C ILE A 265 6.85 -19.59 11.60
N GLU A 266 7.84 -20.19 12.24
CA GLU A 266 8.93 -19.46 12.87
C GLU A 266 10.01 -19.11 11.85
N LEU A 267 10.31 -17.82 11.74
CA LEU A 267 11.27 -17.25 10.79
C LEU A 267 12.58 -16.81 11.45
N ASP A 268 12.73 -16.99 12.77
CA ASP A 268 13.84 -16.48 13.59
C ASP A 268 15.22 -17.03 13.20
N GLY A 269 15.28 -18.22 12.59
CA GLY A 269 16.54 -18.80 12.13
C GLY A 269 16.86 -18.51 10.66
N LEU A 270 16.05 -17.68 10.00
CA LEU A 270 16.32 -17.16 8.66
C LEU A 270 16.83 -15.71 8.75
N SER A 271 17.58 -15.27 7.74
CA SER A 271 17.85 -13.84 7.61
C SER A 271 16.55 -13.06 7.35
N SER A 272 16.55 -11.75 7.60
CA SER A 272 15.36 -10.92 7.38
C SER A 272 14.84 -11.00 5.94
N SER A 273 15.73 -11.05 4.95
CA SER A 273 15.36 -11.19 3.53
C SER A 273 14.86 -12.59 3.19
N ASP A 274 15.47 -13.64 3.76
CA ASP A 274 15.05 -15.03 3.51
C ASP A 274 13.68 -15.33 4.12
N GLY A 275 13.43 -14.84 5.34
CA GLY A 275 12.14 -14.95 6.01
C GLY A 275 11.05 -14.21 5.24
N ALA A 276 11.36 -13.03 4.72
CA ALA A 276 10.48 -12.27 3.86
C ALA A 276 10.16 -13.04 2.56
N PHE A 277 11.18 -13.50 1.85
CA PHE A 277 11.00 -14.31 0.64
C PHE A 277 10.13 -15.55 0.89
N LEU A 278 10.41 -16.30 1.97
CA LEU A 278 9.62 -17.48 2.34
C LEU A 278 8.15 -17.13 2.62
N ALA A 279 7.89 -16.04 3.35
CA ALA A 279 6.53 -15.59 3.63
C ALA A 279 5.78 -15.22 2.33
N SER A 280 6.43 -14.51 1.40
CA SER A 280 5.86 -14.19 0.08
C SER A 280 5.49 -15.45 -0.71
N VAL A 281 6.38 -16.44 -0.75
CA VAL A 281 6.16 -17.71 -1.45
C VAL A 281 4.97 -18.47 -0.86
N VAL A 282 4.91 -18.58 0.47
CA VAL A 282 3.82 -19.31 1.15
C VAL A 282 2.49 -18.59 0.95
N VAL A 283 2.43 -17.27 1.11
CA VAL A 283 1.20 -16.51 0.88
C VAL A 283 0.75 -16.62 -0.58
N ARG A 284 1.69 -16.54 -1.55
CA ARG A 284 1.35 -16.71 -2.97
C ARG A 284 0.79 -18.09 -3.27
N HIS A 285 1.41 -19.15 -2.74
CA HIS A 285 0.92 -20.53 -2.86
C HIS A 285 -0.51 -20.66 -2.34
N LEU A 286 -0.80 -20.06 -1.17
CA LEU A 286 -2.14 -20.08 -0.58
C LEU A 286 -3.17 -19.33 -1.44
N VAL A 287 -2.83 -18.14 -1.92
CA VAL A 287 -3.69 -17.36 -2.83
C VAL A 287 -4.02 -18.18 -4.08
N GLN A 288 -3.02 -18.76 -4.73
CA GLN A 288 -3.21 -19.58 -5.93
C GLN A 288 -4.09 -20.81 -5.66
N THR A 289 -3.83 -21.54 -4.57
CA THR A 289 -4.65 -22.69 -4.17
C THR A 289 -6.10 -22.29 -3.93
N MET A 290 -6.33 -21.13 -3.30
CA MET A 290 -7.67 -20.60 -3.05
C MET A 290 -8.39 -20.14 -4.32
N MET A 291 -7.68 -19.63 -5.34
CA MET A 291 -8.28 -19.25 -6.64
C MET A 291 -8.99 -20.42 -7.33
N HIS A 292 -8.50 -21.65 -7.14
CA HIS A 292 -9.09 -22.85 -7.73
C HIS A 292 -10.22 -23.47 -6.89
N THR A 293 -10.66 -22.79 -5.83
CA THR A 293 -11.78 -23.25 -4.98
C THR A 293 -13.04 -22.38 -5.19
N HIS A 294 -14.22 -23.01 -5.14
CA HIS A 294 -15.50 -22.36 -5.48
C HIS A 294 -16.06 -21.43 -4.39
N SER A 295 -15.39 -21.29 -3.24
CA SER A 295 -15.88 -20.46 -2.13
C SER A 295 -15.30 -19.05 -2.22
N ARG A 296 -16.16 -18.08 -2.54
CA ARG A 296 -15.84 -16.65 -2.62
C ARG A 296 -16.50 -15.85 -1.49
N GLU A 297 -15.92 -14.69 -1.19
CA GLU A 297 -16.51 -13.66 -0.30
C GLU A 297 -16.83 -14.10 1.15
N LYS A 298 -16.23 -15.21 1.61
CA LYS A 298 -16.32 -15.68 3.00
C LYS A 298 -14.94 -15.83 3.58
N LEU A 299 -14.73 -15.38 4.82
CA LEU A 299 -13.44 -15.50 5.49
C LEU A 299 -13.11 -16.99 5.70
N ARG A 300 -11.98 -17.42 5.15
CA ARG A 300 -11.51 -18.81 5.16
C ARG A 300 -10.17 -18.98 5.84
N LEU A 301 -9.27 -18.01 5.64
CA LEU A 301 -7.93 -18.03 6.20
C LEU A 301 -7.54 -16.62 6.62
N VAL A 302 -6.82 -16.50 7.73
CA VAL A 302 -6.13 -15.27 8.12
C VAL A 302 -4.63 -15.49 8.13
N CYS A 303 -3.86 -14.75 7.34
CA CYS A 303 -2.40 -14.71 7.47
C CYS A 303 -1.97 -13.49 8.26
N VAL A 304 -1.11 -13.71 9.26
CA VAL A 304 -0.53 -12.65 10.10
C VAL A 304 0.95 -12.54 9.78
N ILE A 305 1.38 -11.33 9.42
CA ILE A 305 2.74 -11.04 8.99
C ILE A 305 3.35 -10.06 9.99
N GLU A 306 4.27 -10.53 10.84
CA GLU A 306 5.09 -9.64 11.67
C GLU A 306 6.20 -8.96 10.85
N GLU A 307 6.57 -7.74 11.24
CA GLU A 307 7.57 -6.91 10.54
C GLU A 307 7.25 -6.75 9.04
N ALA A 308 5.98 -6.45 8.75
CA ALA A 308 5.43 -6.39 7.40
C ALA A 308 6.10 -5.37 6.47
N HIS A 309 6.78 -4.34 6.99
CA HIS A 309 7.57 -3.40 6.19
C HIS A 309 8.66 -4.11 5.37
N ARG A 310 9.10 -5.32 5.77
CA ARG A 310 10.06 -6.13 5.01
C ARG A 310 9.50 -6.66 3.69
N LEU A 311 8.18 -6.69 3.58
CA LEU A 311 7.42 -7.27 2.47
C LEU A 311 6.63 -6.24 1.67
N LEU A 312 6.30 -5.14 2.34
CA LEU A 312 5.43 -4.07 1.85
C LEU A 312 6.16 -2.72 1.94
N SER A 313 7.48 -2.72 1.72
CA SER A 313 8.33 -1.53 1.72
C SER A 313 8.07 -0.64 0.51
N GLN A 314 8.45 0.63 0.60
CA GLN A 314 8.51 1.56 -0.54
C GLN A 314 9.62 1.18 -1.54
N SER A 315 9.41 0.08 -2.28
CA SER A 315 10.16 -0.22 -3.50
C SER A 315 9.43 0.38 -4.69
N GLY A 316 10.14 0.99 -5.65
CA GLY A 316 9.53 1.56 -6.87
C GLY A 316 8.82 0.54 -7.78
N ARG A 317 8.89 -0.75 -7.44
CA ARG A 317 8.11 -1.84 -8.04
C ARG A 317 7.19 -2.44 -6.97
N GLU A 318 5.95 -2.67 -7.37
CA GLU A 318 4.93 -3.31 -6.54
C GLU A 318 5.34 -4.75 -6.19
N SER A 319 5.26 -5.13 -4.92
CA SER A 319 5.61 -6.48 -4.50
C SER A 319 4.49 -7.48 -4.81
N VAL A 320 4.83 -8.76 -5.01
CA VAL A 320 3.81 -9.82 -5.23
C VAL A 320 2.81 -9.90 -4.08
N LEU A 321 3.20 -9.50 -2.87
CA LEU A 321 2.27 -9.40 -1.73
C LEU A 321 1.33 -8.21 -1.82
N GLU A 322 1.76 -7.08 -2.39
CA GLU A 322 0.89 -5.94 -2.67
C GLU A 322 -0.16 -6.28 -3.74
N GLN A 323 0.22 -7.03 -4.76
CA GLN A 323 -0.73 -7.63 -5.70
C GLN A 323 -1.68 -8.61 -4.98
N SER A 324 -1.12 -9.47 -4.12
CA SER A 324 -1.90 -10.46 -3.38
C SER A 324 -2.91 -9.82 -2.42
N LEU A 325 -2.66 -8.61 -1.87
CA LEU A 325 -3.65 -7.87 -1.06
C LEU A 325 -4.96 -7.64 -1.84
N ARG A 326 -4.87 -7.29 -3.12
CA ARG A 326 -6.09 -7.06 -3.92
C ARG A 326 -6.84 -8.37 -4.23
N GLU A 327 -6.10 -9.42 -4.56
CA GLU A 327 -6.65 -10.73 -4.91
C GLU A 327 -7.25 -11.43 -3.68
N ALA A 328 -6.60 -11.31 -2.51
CA ALA A 328 -6.93 -12.01 -1.28
C ALA A 328 -8.35 -11.72 -0.77
N ARG A 329 -8.85 -10.50 -0.96
CA ARG A 329 -10.19 -10.08 -0.52
C ARG A 329 -11.30 -10.93 -1.12
N GLU A 330 -11.26 -11.19 -2.42
CA GLU A 330 -12.30 -11.96 -3.14
C GLU A 330 -12.26 -13.45 -2.77
N LEU A 331 -11.06 -13.94 -2.46
CA LEU A 331 -10.78 -15.34 -2.17
C LEU A 331 -11.06 -15.74 -0.72
N GLY A 332 -11.35 -14.77 0.14
CA GLY A 332 -11.60 -15.04 1.56
C GLY A 332 -10.33 -15.13 2.42
N LEU A 333 -9.22 -14.58 1.94
CA LEU A 333 -7.95 -14.48 2.67
C LEU A 333 -7.84 -13.11 3.36
N GLY A 334 -7.92 -13.10 4.68
CA GLY A 334 -7.62 -11.91 5.49
C GLY A 334 -6.13 -11.79 5.75
N LEU A 335 -5.60 -10.56 5.71
CA LEU A 335 -4.20 -10.28 6.04
C LEU A 335 -4.14 -9.36 7.25
N ILE A 336 -3.37 -9.74 8.28
CA ILE A 336 -3.05 -8.88 9.43
C ILE A 336 -1.57 -8.54 9.34
N VAL A 337 -1.27 -7.30 9.00
CA VAL A 337 0.11 -6.81 8.90
C VAL A 337 0.49 -6.11 10.20
N VAL A 338 1.61 -6.50 10.80
CA VAL A 338 2.03 -6.00 12.11
C VAL A 338 3.39 -5.35 11.96
N ASP A 339 3.49 -4.07 12.34
CA ASP A 339 4.74 -3.32 12.18
C ASP A 339 4.99 -2.30 13.30
N GLN A 340 6.24 -1.85 13.40
CA GLN A 340 6.64 -0.78 14.31
C GLN A 340 6.62 0.59 13.63
N THR A 341 6.87 0.62 12.31
CA THR A 341 7.22 1.82 11.58
C THR A 341 6.27 1.99 10.39
N PRO A 342 5.02 2.45 10.60
CA PRO A 342 4.06 2.64 9.51
C PRO A 342 4.58 3.53 8.39
N SER A 343 5.51 4.46 8.66
CA SER A 343 6.11 5.32 7.64
C SER A 343 6.98 4.59 6.61
N HIS A 344 7.46 3.38 6.90
CA HIS A 344 8.25 2.56 5.96
C HIS A 344 7.38 1.72 5.01
N MET A 345 6.08 1.62 5.30
CA MET A 345 5.13 0.90 4.45
C MET A 345 4.87 1.68 3.17
N SER A 346 4.59 0.96 2.09
CA SER A 346 4.17 1.58 0.83
C SER A 346 2.79 2.23 0.95
N HIS A 347 2.57 3.26 0.14
CA HIS A 347 1.24 3.90 0.06
C HIS A 347 0.16 2.91 -0.41
N THR A 348 0.51 2.02 -1.33
CA THR A 348 -0.39 0.97 -1.83
C THR A 348 -0.82 0.02 -0.70
N ALA A 349 0.13 -0.44 0.12
CA ALA A 349 -0.17 -1.32 1.24
C ALA A 349 -1.09 -0.61 2.25
N LEU A 350 -0.74 0.60 2.68
CA LEU A 350 -1.52 1.38 3.63
C LEU A 350 -2.95 1.69 3.13
N ALA A 351 -3.12 1.98 1.84
CA ALA A 351 -4.41 2.27 1.23
C ALA A 351 -5.33 1.03 1.15
N ASN A 352 -4.76 -0.17 1.09
CA ASN A 352 -5.51 -1.43 1.07
C ASN A 352 -5.87 -1.95 2.47
N LEU A 353 -5.45 -1.28 3.55
CA LEU A 353 -5.85 -1.63 4.92
C LEU A 353 -7.20 -1.03 5.26
N HIS A 354 -8.23 -1.87 5.36
CA HIS A 354 -9.55 -1.43 5.78
C HIS A 354 -9.64 -1.11 7.26
N THR A 355 -8.89 -1.85 8.09
CA THR A 355 -8.79 -1.60 9.51
C THR A 355 -7.37 -1.16 9.85
N PHE A 356 -7.25 -0.03 10.55
CA PHE A 356 -5.98 0.53 11.00
C PHE A 356 -6.01 0.65 12.53
N VAL A 357 -5.06 -0.02 13.18
CA VAL A 357 -4.88 -0.01 14.64
C VAL A 357 -3.54 0.62 14.94
N ALA A 358 -3.52 1.77 15.61
CA ALA A 358 -2.31 2.39 16.12
C ALA A 358 -2.26 2.28 17.64
N MET A 359 -1.24 1.59 18.14
CA MET A 359 -0.85 1.66 19.55
C MET A 359 0.15 2.80 19.74
N ARG A 360 0.74 2.94 20.94
CA ARG A 360 1.71 4.01 21.21
C ARG A 360 2.82 4.09 20.15
N LEU A 361 2.98 5.24 19.52
CA LEU A 361 4.03 5.55 18.53
C LEU A 361 4.96 6.65 19.07
N GLY A 362 6.24 6.58 18.67
CA GLY A 362 7.28 7.48 19.19
C GLY A 362 7.82 8.48 18.16
N GLN A 363 7.96 8.07 16.90
CA GLN A 363 8.57 8.91 15.87
C GLN A 363 7.52 9.79 15.17
N GLN A 364 7.88 11.05 14.89
CA GLN A 364 6.98 12.02 14.28
C GLN A 364 6.47 11.56 12.89
N ALA A 365 7.35 10.97 12.07
CA ALA A 365 6.98 10.44 10.75
C ALA A 365 5.93 9.31 10.87
N ASP A 366 6.07 8.42 11.85
CA ASP A 366 5.12 7.34 12.10
C ASP A 366 3.79 7.84 12.62
N VAL A 367 3.82 8.80 13.55
CA VAL A 367 2.63 9.46 14.07
C VAL A 367 1.89 10.19 12.96
N GLN A 368 2.61 10.88 12.07
CA GLN A 368 2.01 11.56 10.92
C GLN A 368 1.32 10.58 9.97
N THR A 369 1.96 9.45 9.65
CA THR A 369 1.40 8.41 8.78
C THR A 369 0.19 7.75 9.43
N ALA A 370 0.30 7.33 10.70
CA ALA A 370 -0.79 6.73 11.44
C ALA A 370 -1.98 7.69 11.62
N ALA A 371 -1.73 8.96 11.94
CA ALA A 371 -2.77 9.98 12.07
C ALA A 371 -3.55 10.17 10.77
N ARG A 372 -2.87 10.18 9.61
CA ARG A 372 -3.53 10.21 8.29
C ARG A 372 -4.40 8.98 8.07
N SER A 373 -3.87 7.78 8.34
CA SER A 373 -4.62 6.53 8.18
C SER A 373 -5.79 6.40 9.15
N LEU A 374 -5.74 7.05 10.31
CA LEU A 374 -6.80 7.12 11.32
C LEU A 374 -7.75 8.31 11.13
N LEU A 375 -7.47 9.20 10.18
CA LEU A 375 -8.22 10.46 9.96
C LEU A 375 -8.25 11.36 11.22
N LEU A 376 -7.16 11.36 12.00
CA LEU A 376 -6.99 12.27 13.14
C LEU A 376 -6.65 13.67 12.65
N ARG A 377 -7.21 14.68 13.32
CA ARG A 377 -6.80 16.08 13.13
C ARG A 377 -5.43 16.38 13.73
N GLU A 378 -4.93 17.59 13.46
CA GLU A 378 -3.65 18.09 13.96
C GLU A 378 -3.58 18.10 15.50
N ASP A 379 -4.61 18.63 16.16
CA ASP A 379 -4.74 18.68 17.63
C ASP A 379 -4.80 17.28 18.27
N GLN A 380 -5.36 16.31 17.53
CA GLN A 380 -5.54 14.93 17.97
C GLN A 380 -4.29 14.06 17.80
N ARG A 381 -3.25 14.47 17.08
CA ARG A 381 -2.08 13.61 16.82
C ARG A 381 -1.32 13.24 18.09
N SER A 382 -1.30 14.16 19.05
CA SER A 382 -0.68 13.98 20.38
C SER A 382 -1.21 12.75 21.13
N ILE A 383 -2.45 12.32 20.83
CA ILE A 383 -3.06 11.11 21.37
C ILE A 383 -2.14 9.89 21.16
N LEU A 384 -1.56 9.73 19.97
CA LEU A 384 -0.78 8.54 19.62
C LEU A 384 0.52 8.42 20.44
N HIS A 385 1.04 9.51 20.97
CA HIS A 385 2.16 9.52 21.91
C HIS A 385 1.72 9.21 23.35
N ALA A 386 0.53 9.68 23.73
CA ALA A 386 -0.02 9.58 25.09
C ALA A 386 -0.60 8.21 25.44
N LEU A 387 -0.81 7.32 24.46
CA LEU A 387 -1.37 5.99 24.68
C LEU A 387 -0.53 5.17 25.67
N GLY A 388 -1.19 4.57 26.66
CA GLY A 388 -0.58 3.59 27.57
C GLY A 388 -0.29 2.24 26.89
N VAL A 389 0.44 1.37 27.60
CA VAL A 389 0.66 -0.02 27.14
C VAL A 389 -0.68 -0.76 27.12
N GLY A 390 -0.97 -1.44 26.00
CA GLY A 390 -2.25 -2.12 25.81
C GLY A 390 -3.40 -1.21 25.40
N GLN A 391 -3.16 0.09 25.18
CA GLN A 391 -4.12 1.01 24.59
C GLN A 391 -3.86 1.18 23.10
N ALA A 392 -4.94 1.37 22.33
CA ALA A 392 -4.86 1.61 20.91
C ALA A 392 -5.93 2.61 20.44
N VAL A 393 -5.67 3.24 19.30
CA VAL A 393 -6.67 3.96 18.52
C VAL A 393 -6.95 3.14 17.27
N VAL A 394 -8.22 2.88 16.99
CA VAL A 394 -8.66 2.04 15.89
C VAL A 394 -9.60 2.81 14.99
N ARG A 395 -9.42 2.65 13.67
CA ARG A 395 -10.42 3.00 12.66
C ARG A 395 -10.63 1.78 11.77
N SER A 396 -11.88 1.50 11.42
CA SER A 396 -12.23 0.39 10.54
C SER A 396 -13.30 0.86 9.57
N GLY A 397 -13.30 0.44 8.31
CA GLY A 397 -14.26 0.98 7.33
C GLY A 397 -15.76 0.80 7.66
N HIS A 398 -16.14 -0.07 8.60
CA HIS A 398 -17.52 -0.15 9.10
C HIS A 398 -17.87 0.96 10.12
N TRP A 399 -16.88 1.65 10.66
CA TRP A 399 -17.01 2.85 11.49
C TRP A 399 -15.96 3.90 11.12
N PRO A 400 -16.34 5.00 10.46
CA PRO A 400 -15.38 5.90 9.81
C PRO A 400 -14.54 6.72 10.79
N SER A 401 -14.96 6.87 12.06
CA SER A 401 -14.24 7.67 13.06
C SER A 401 -13.26 6.83 13.86
N ALA A 402 -12.16 7.45 14.27
CA ALA A 402 -11.19 6.81 15.17
C ALA A 402 -11.76 6.65 16.59
N VAL A 403 -11.48 5.52 17.23
CA VAL A 403 -11.95 5.20 18.58
C VAL A 403 -10.77 4.71 19.43
N GLN A 404 -10.66 5.16 20.68
CA GLN A 404 -9.70 4.59 21.62
C GLN A 404 -10.25 3.30 22.25
N ILE A 405 -9.41 2.27 22.35
CA ILE A 405 -9.75 1.00 22.98
C ILE A 405 -8.65 0.57 23.98
N ASP A 406 -9.07 -0.17 25.01
CA ASP A 406 -8.19 -0.96 25.87
C ASP A 406 -8.20 -2.42 25.42
N VAL A 407 -7.04 -2.94 25.06
CA VAL A 407 -6.85 -4.32 24.60
C VAL A 407 -6.67 -5.26 25.80
N PRO A 408 -7.48 -6.32 25.91
CA PRO A 408 -7.34 -7.31 26.97
C PRO A 408 -5.97 -7.99 26.95
N LYS A 409 -5.39 -8.21 28.13
CA LYS A 409 -4.12 -8.94 28.25
C LYS A 409 -4.37 -10.44 28.10
N VAL A 410 -3.71 -11.07 27.14
CA VAL A 410 -3.73 -12.53 26.99
C VAL A 410 -2.74 -13.13 27.98
N GLN A 411 -3.24 -13.99 28.86
CA GLN A 411 -2.42 -14.69 29.85
C GLN A 411 -1.70 -15.85 29.16
N ILE A 412 -0.47 -15.59 28.70
CA ILE A 412 0.45 -16.57 28.12
C ILE A 412 1.83 -16.38 28.76
N GLN A 413 2.39 -17.47 29.29
CA GLN A 413 3.75 -17.47 29.82
C GLN A 413 4.72 -17.60 28.64
N LYS A 414 5.29 -16.49 28.20
CA LYS A 414 6.29 -16.46 27.12
C LYS A 414 7.53 -17.27 27.53
N GLY A 415 8.10 -18.03 26.59
CA GLY A 415 9.30 -18.82 26.82
C GLY A 415 9.06 -20.14 27.57
N SER A 416 7.82 -20.50 27.86
CA SER A 416 7.44 -21.78 28.49
C SER A 416 7.63 -23.01 27.60
N VAL A 417 7.78 -22.83 26.29
CA VAL A 417 7.85 -23.92 25.30
C VAL A 417 9.24 -23.93 24.66
N SER A 418 10.02 -24.96 24.96
CA SER A 418 11.35 -25.20 24.40
C SER A 418 11.26 -25.92 23.05
N ASP A 419 12.38 -25.98 22.33
CA ASP A 419 12.45 -26.73 21.07
C ASP A 419 12.26 -28.25 21.30
N ARG A 420 12.67 -28.79 22.46
CA ARG A 420 12.45 -30.19 22.84
C ARG A 420 10.96 -30.50 23.01
N ASP A 421 10.21 -29.58 23.61
CA ASP A 421 8.76 -29.73 23.79
C ASP A 421 8.05 -29.79 22.43
N LEU A 422 8.49 -28.94 21.48
CA LEU A 422 7.96 -28.95 20.11
C LEU A 422 8.28 -30.26 19.37
N GLU A 423 9.46 -30.83 19.56
CA GLU A 423 9.81 -32.13 18.98
C GLU A 423 8.99 -33.27 19.57
N ALA A 424 8.84 -33.31 20.89
CA ALA A 424 7.98 -34.29 21.56
C ALA A 424 6.55 -34.21 21.02
N LEU A 425 5.98 -33.00 20.96
CA LEU A 425 4.64 -32.78 20.41
C LEU A 425 4.52 -33.11 18.93
N HIS A 426 5.58 -32.93 18.14
CA HIS A 426 5.57 -33.33 16.73
C HIS A 426 5.60 -34.86 16.56
N LEU A 427 6.18 -35.59 17.52
CA LEU A 427 6.28 -37.05 17.49
C LEU A 427 5.06 -37.76 18.08
N THR A 428 4.42 -37.17 19.10
CA THR A 428 3.32 -37.80 19.85
C THR A 428 1.98 -37.09 19.69
N GLY A 429 1.97 -35.88 19.13
CA GLY A 429 0.78 -35.06 19.00
C GLY A 429 -0.13 -35.46 17.83
N PRO A 430 -1.27 -34.76 17.68
CA PRO A 430 -2.29 -35.05 16.66
C PRO A 430 -1.76 -34.94 15.21
N TYR A 431 -0.57 -34.38 15.02
CA TYR A 431 0.07 -34.16 13.72
C TYR A 431 1.33 -35.03 13.50
N ALA A 432 1.52 -36.09 14.31
CA ALA A 432 2.64 -37.01 14.19
C ALA A 432 2.63 -37.80 12.88
N ARG A 433 3.81 -38.02 12.29
CA ARG A 433 3.98 -38.70 10.99
C ARG A 433 3.39 -40.12 10.95
N GLY A 434 3.22 -40.77 12.10
CA GLY A 434 2.62 -42.11 12.23
C GLY A 434 1.08 -42.14 12.19
N ASN A 435 0.41 -41.02 12.42
CA ASN A 435 -1.06 -40.91 12.32
C ASN A 435 -1.53 -40.56 10.90
N ALA A 436 -0.65 -40.55 9.90
CA ALA A 436 -1.03 -40.45 8.48
C ALA A 436 -1.83 -41.68 7.98
N GLY A 437 -2.04 -42.70 8.83
CA GLY A 437 -3.00 -43.79 8.63
C GLY A 437 -4.40 -43.50 9.17
N SER A 438 -4.64 -42.41 9.92
CA SER A 438 -6.00 -41.97 10.22
C SER A 438 -6.50 -41.14 9.04
N THR A 439 -7.52 -41.68 8.39
CA THR A 439 -8.36 -41.00 7.40
C THR A 439 -8.78 -39.61 7.88
N ASP A 440 -8.05 -38.58 7.49
CA ASP A 440 -8.54 -37.20 7.59
C ASP A 440 -9.57 -37.01 6.46
N PRO A 441 -10.87 -36.85 6.76
CA PRO A 441 -11.91 -36.69 5.74
C PRO A 441 -11.67 -35.46 4.87
N ALA A 442 -10.92 -34.46 5.36
CA ALA A 442 -10.62 -33.23 4.62
C ALA A 442 -9.70 -33.48 3.41
N CYS A 443 -8.73 -34.40 3.52
CA CYS A 443 -7.87 -34.79 2.39
C CYS A 443 -8.62 -35.64 1.36
N LYS A 444 -9.63 -36.42 1.76
CA LYS A 444 -10.44 -37.23 0.83
C LYS A 444 -11.45 -36.40 0.04
N ALA A 445 -11.95 -35.29 0.60
CA ALA A 445 -12.87 -34.40 -0.10
C ALA A 445 -12.24 -33.63 -1.28
N ALA A 446 -10.90 -33.53 -1.33
CA ALA A 446 -10.16 -32.91 -2.43
C ALA A 446 -9.93 -33.85 -3.63
N ALA A 447 -10.31 -35.13 -3.51
CA ALA A 447 -10.14 -36.16 -4.54
C ALA A 447 -11.48 -36.61 -5.11
N HIS A 448 -12.23 -35.70 -5.74
CA HIS A 448 -13.26 -36.08 -6.71
C HIS A 448 -12.71 -35.86 -8.13
N PRO A 449 -12.90 -36.80 -9.08
CA PRO A 449 -12.44 -36.63 -10.45
C PRO A 449 -13.22 -35.50 -11.10
N LEU A 450 -12.51 -34.49 -11.61
CA LEU A 450 -13.07 -33.44 -12.44
C LEU A 450 -13.33 -34.01 -13.84
N GLU A 451 -14.48 -34.66 -14.03
CA GLU A 451 -15.05 -34.90 -15.35
C GLU A 451 -16.20 -33.92 -15.55
N GLU A 452 -15.88 -32.72 -16.04
CA GLU A 452 -16.73 -31.99 -16.98
C GLU A 452 -15.91 -30.84 -17.60
N PRO A 453 -15.99 -30.60 -18.93
CA PRO A 453 -15.18 -29.58 -19.58
C PRO A 453 -15.69 -28.19 -19.21
N ILE A 454 -14.82 -27.41 -18.58
CA ILE A 454 -15.05 -26.00 -18.27
C ILE A 454 -15.18 -25.21 -19.59
N PRO A 455 -16.25 -24.42 -19.82
CA PRO A 455 -16.35 -23.57 -21.00
C PRO A 455 -15.26 -22.48 -20.96
N PRO A 456 -14.69 -22.09 -22.12
CA PRO A 456 -13.61 -21.13 -22.17
C PRO A 456 -14.08 -19.76 -21.67
N ILE A 457 -13.37 -19.23 -20.68
CA ILE A 457 -13.51 -17.85 -20.22
C ILE A 457 -13.14 -16.94 -21.42
N PRO A 458 -13.94 -15.92 -21.77
CA PRO A 458 -13.60 -14.98 -22.83
C PRO A 458 -12.29 -14.28 -22.47
N ARG A 459 -11.28 -14.44 -23.33
CA ARG A 459 -10.02 -13.70 -23.21
C ARG A 459 -10.34 -12.21 -23.34
N PRO A 460 -9.94 -11.33 -22.40
CA PRO A 460 -9.84 -9.93 -22.74
C PRO A 460 -8.86 -9.81 -23.91
N GLU A 461 -9.28 -9.14 -24.97
CA GLU A 461 -8.44 -8.90 -26.14
C GLU A 461 -7.10 -8.30 -25.70
N SER A 462 -6.03 -8.99 -26.06
CA SER A 462 -4.66 -8.64 -25.74
C SER A 462 -4.35 -7.20 -26.18
N PRO A 463 -3.88 -6.31 -25.30
CA PRO A 463 -3.09 -5.20 -25.77
C PRO A 463 -1.77 -5.78 -26.29
N HIS A 464 -1.49 -5.50 -27.56
CA HIS A 464 -0.32 -5.95 -28.29
C HIS A 464 0.98 -5.97 -27.48
N THR A 465 1.67 -7.09 -27.61
CA THR A 465 3.04 -7.39 -27.18
C THR A 465 4.00 -6.26 -27.51
N GLU A 466 4.60 -5.64 -26.49
CA GLU A 466 5.91 -5.00 -26.60
C GLU A 466 6.80 -5.53 -25.47
N THR A 467 7.89 -6.16 -25.89
CA THR A 467 8.96 -6.75 -25.10
C THR A 467 9.71 -5.69 -24.29
N GLU A 468 9.60 -5.70 -22.96
CA GLU A 468 10.50 -4.95 -22.07
C GLU A 468 11.79 -5.75 -21.80
N SER A 469 12.76 -5.59 -22.70
CA SER A 469 14.17 -5.80 -22.40
C SER A 469 14.71 -4.58 -21.63
N LEU A 470 15.53 -4.78 -20.58
CA LEU A 470 16.40 -3.73 -20.01
C LEU A 470 17.02 -2.93 -21.16
N PRO A 471 16.67 -1.65 -21.33
CA PRO A 471 16.84 -1.12 -22.65
C PRO A 471 18.33 -0.74 -22.82
N GLY A 472 18.92 -1.10 -23.97
CA GLY A 472 20.32 -0.79 -24.31
C GLY A 472 20.59 0.73 -24.26
N PRO A 473 21.82 1.21 -24.49
CA PRO A 473 22.15 2.65 -24.46
C PRO A 473 21.03 3.50 -25.08
N VAL A 474 20.63 4.62 -24.44
CA VAL A 474 19.41 5.35 -24.82
C VAL A 474 19.35 5.64 -26.33
N ASP A 475 20.49 5.89 -26.98
CA ASP A 475 20.58 6.05 -28.45
C ASP A 475 20.08 4.83 -29.24
N ARG A 476 20.31 3.61 -28.76
CA ARG A 476 19.78 2.38 -29.37
C ARG A 476 18.26 2.28 -29.24
N ILE A 477 17.70 2.71 -28.11
CA ILE A 477 16.24 2.76 -27.91
C ILE A 477 15.62 3.77 -28.87
N LEU A 478 16.23 4.96 -28.94
CA LEU A 478 15.74 6.04 -29.79
C LEU A 478 15.88 5.71 -31.28
N SER A 479 16.79 4.79 -31.65
CA SER A 479 16.90 4.28 -33.03
C SER A 479 15.74 3.38 -33.47
N VAL A 480 14.92 2.87 -32.53
CA VAL A 480 13.76 2.01 -32.83
C VAL A 480 12.66 2.78 -33.56
N HIS A 481 12.53 4.09 -33.31
CA HIS A 481 11.57 4.94 -33.99
C HIS A 481 12.20 6.29 -34.36
N PRO A 482 12.15 6.72 -35.64
CA PRO A 482 12.90 7.88 -36.13
C PRO A 482 12.58 9.17 -35.37
N ASP A 483 11.32 9.32 -34.92
CA ASP A 483 10.86 10.52 -34.21
C ASP A 483 11.02 10.45 -32.68
N ALA A 484 11.42 9.31 -32.09
CA ALA A 484 11.47 9.13 -30.63
C ALA A 484 12.51 10.03 -29.97
N GLY A 485 13.70 10.16 -30.58
CA GLY A 485 14.76 11.02 -30.04
C GLY A 485 14.37 12.49 -30.04
N MET A 486 13.71 12.96 -31.10
CA MET A 486 13.20 14.33 -31.18
C MET A 486 12.09 14.58 -30.16
N LEU A 487 11.14 13.64 -30.01
CA LEU A 487 10.09 13.73 -29.03
C LEU A 487 10.64 13.74 -27.58
N LEU A 488 11.66 12.93 -27.28
CA LEU A 488 12.28 12.91 -25.95
C LEU A 488 12.96 14.25 -25.61
N ARG A 489 13.70 14.83 -26.56
CA ARG A 489 14.30 16.16 -26.39
C ARG A 489 13.24 17.22 -26.11
N ASP A 490 12.13 17.18 -26.84
CA ASP A 490 11.00 18.09 -26.64
C ASP A 490 10.32 17.90 -25.27
N VAL A 491 10.13 16.64 -24.83
CA VAL A 491 9.62 16.31 -23.49
C VAL A 491 10.46 16.96 -22.40
N ILE A 492 11.78 16.94 -22.54
CA ILE A 492 12.70 17.49 -21.56
C ILE A 492 12.79 19.03 -21.65
N ALA A 493 12.84 19.59 -22.85
CA ALA A 493 12.95 21.03 -23.06
C ALA A 493 11.65 21.79 -22.73
N HIS A 494 10.49 21.14 -22.90
CA HIS A 494 9.18 21.74 -22.69
C HIS A 494 8.32 20.86 -21.77
N PRO A 495 8.69 20.67 -20.48
CA PRO A 495 8.16 19.62 -19.62
C PRO A 495 6.64 19.69 -19.39
N VAL A 496 6.07 20.89 -19.42
CA VAL A 496 4.65 21.12 -19.15
C VAL A 496 3.74 20.97 -20.39
N ASP A 497 4.25 20.72 -21.58
CA ASP A 497 3.36 20.62 -22.74
C ASP A 497 2.67 19.26 -22.88
N GLY A 498 1.39 19.30 -23.24
CA GLY A 498 0.61 18.12 -23.58
C GLY A 498 1.00 17.52 -24.94
N VAL A 499 0.79 16.21 -25.09
CA VAL A 499 1.22 15.42 -26.26
C VAL A 499 0.85 16.06 -27.62
N MET A 500 -0.38 16.56 -27.78
CA MET A 500 -0.83 17.15 -29.05
C MET A 500 -0.14 18.48 -29.38
N THR A 501 0.23 19.27 -28.37
CA THR A 501 1.01 20.51 -28.55
C THR A 501 2.40 20.16 -29.07
N ARG A 502 3.02 19.12 -28.51
CA ARG A 502 4.33 18.61 -28.94
C ARG A 502 4.28 18.13 -30.39
N TYR A 503 3.27 17.34 -30.75
CA TYR A 503 3.13 16.84 -32.12
C TYR A 503 3.03 17.97 -33.13
N ARG A 504 2.25 19.02 -32.83
CA ARG A 504 2.16 20.21 -33.70
C ARG A 504 3.49 20.94 -33.80
N ARG A 505 4.17 21.21 -32.68
CA ARG A 505 5.48 21.90 -32.65
C ARG A 505 6.55 21.14 -33.43
N LEU A 506 6.54 19.81 -33.33
CA LEU A 506 7.51 18.94 -34.00
C LEU A 506 7.10 18.55 -35.43
N GLY A 507 5.98 19.06 -35.94
CA GLY A 507 5.49 18.69 -37.28
C GLY A 507 5.12 17.21 -37.43
N LEU A 508 4.79 16.52 -36.33
CA LEU A 508 4.44 15.10 -36.31
C LEU A 508 2.96 14.90 -36.59
N SER A 509 2.65 14.00 -37.53
CA SER A 509 1.29 13.48 -37.66
C SER A 509 0.92 12.67 -36.42
N ARG A 510 -0.38 12.59 -36.08
CA ARG A 510 -0.86 11.84 -34.90
C ARG A 510 -0.31 10.41 -34.86
N ARG A 511 -0.32 9.70 -35.99
CA ARG A 511 0.23 8.35 -36.13
C ARG A 511 1.73 8.28 -35.81
N ARG A 512 2.54 9.19 -36.36
CA ARG A 512 4.00 9.23 -36.12
C ARG A 512 4.31 9.60 -34.68
N GLY A 513 3.61 10.60 -34.16
CA GLY A 513 3.74 11.03 -32.78
C GLY A 513 3.36 9.92 -31.79
N ASP A 514 2.24 9.22 -32.04
CA ASP A 514 1.78 8.13 -31.17
C ASP A 514 2.74 6.93 -31.23
N GLY A 515 3.32 6.62 -32.39
CA GLY A 515 4.38 5.62 -32.53
C GLY A 515 5.65 5.96 -31.73
N ALA A 516 6.12 7.21 -31.83
CA ALA A 516 7.25 7.70 -31.03
C ALA A 516 6.95 7.67 -29.53
N LYS A 517 5.75 8.13 -29.13
CA LYS A 517 5.30 8.14 -27.74
C LYS A 517 5.21 6.72 -27.17
N LYS A 518 4.65 5.77 -27.92
CA LYS A 518 4.57 4.36 -27.52
C LYS A 518 5.96 3.78 -27.28
N THR A 519 6.91 4.08 -28.18
CA THR A 519 8.32 3.67 -28.04
C THR A 519 8.96 4.24 -26.78
N LEU A 520 8.71 5.51 -26.44
CA LEU A 520 9.26 6.14 -25.24
C LEU A 520 8.61 5.60 -23.94
N LEU A 521 7.30 5.30 -23.97
CA LEU A 521 6.58 4.73 -22.83
C LEU A 521 6.97 3.27 -22.59
N GLY A 522 6.95 2.44 -23.63
CA GLY A 522 7.32 1.02 -23.56
C GLY A 522 8.81 0.76 -23.32
N SER A 523 9.66 1.80 -23.40
CA SER A 523 11.06 1.73 -22.99
C SER A 523 11.33 2.32 -21.61
N GLY A 524 10.29 2.83 -20.92
CA GLY A 524 10.41 3.46 -19.60
C GLY A 524 11.19 4.77 -19.59
N LEU A 525 11.46 5.39 -20.76
CA LEU A 525 12.16 6.66 -20.83
C LEU A 525 11.29 7.83 -20.36
N VAL A 526 9.97 7.72 -20.54
CA VAL A 526 8.97 8.67 -20.04
C VAL A 526 7.81 7.91 -19.40
N THR A 527 7.07 8.57 -18.50
CA THR A 527 5.80 8.06 -17.93
C THR A 527 4.65 8.99 -18.31
N ALA A 528 3.45 8.42 -18.49
CA ALA A 528 2.27 9.17 -18.86
C ALA A 528 1.54 9.68 -17.61
N VAL A 529 1.35 11.00 -17.54
CA VAL A 529 0.60 11.66 -16.46
C VAL A 529 -0.73 12.17 -17.05
N PRO A 530 -1.86 11.48 -16.79
CA PRO A 530 -3.15 11.89 -17.32
C PRO A 530 -3.62 13.20 -16.68
N LEU A 531 -4.17 14.10 -17.50
CA LEU A 531 -4.61 15.42 -17.08
C LEU A 531 -5.98 15.75 -17.71
N ARG A 532 -6.94 16.19 -16.89
CA ARG A 532 -8.23 16.70 -17.40
C ARG A 532 -8.15 18.21 -17.61
N THR A 533 -8.55 18.70 -18.78
CA THR A 533 -8.64 20.13 -19.12
C THR A 533 -10.07 20.47 -19.59
N PRO A 534 -10.45 21.76 -19.66
CA PRO A 534 -11.75 22.19 -20.19
C PRO A 534 -12.04 21.66 -21.60
N GLU A 535 -11.00 21.50 -22.42
CA GLU A 535 -11.09 21.09 -23.83
C GLU A 535 -11.02 19.57 -24.03
N GLY A 536 -10.89 18.78 -22.95
CA GLY A 536 -10.83 17.33 -22.96
C GLY A 536 -9.76 16.73 -22.06
N SER A 537 -9.52 15.42 -22.15
CA SER A 537 -8.39 14.77 -21.47
C SER A 537 -7.12 14.91 -22.30
N THR A 538 -6.04 15.39 -21.70
CA THR A 538 -4.69 15.41 -22.27
C THR A 538 -3.74 14.54 -21.42
N THR A 539 -2.54 14.33 -21.93
CA THR A 539 -1.50 13.55 -21.24
C THR A 539 -0.22 14.37 -21.24
N LEU A 540 0.38 14.53 -20.06
CA LEU A 540 1.75 15.03 -19.91
C LEU A 540 2.72 13.84 -19.90
N LEU A 541 3.97 14.08 -20.25
CA LEU A 541 5.01 13.06 -20.28
C LEU A 541 6.11 13.45 -19.30
N GLU A 542 6.33 12.61 -18.28
CA GLU A 542 7.37 12.84 -17.29
C GLU A 542 8.63 12.03 -17.63
N PRO A 543 9.78 12.67 -17.88
CA PRO A 543 11.02 11.97 -18.20
C PRO A 543 11.57 11.24 -16.97
N SER A 544 12.04 10.00 -17.17
CA SER A 544 12.78 9.23 -16.17
C SER A 544 14.17 9.82 -15.88
N ALA A 545 14.79 9.43 -14.76
CA ALA A 545 16.17 9.83 -14.44
C ALA A 545 17.17 9.51 -15.57
N ARG A 546 16.97 8.35 -16.22
CA ARG A 546 17.80 7.89 -17.34
C ARG A 546 17.64 8.76 -18.60
N ALA A 547 16.45 9.28 -18.85
CA ALA A 547 16.22 10.21 -19.96
C ALA A 547 16.89 11.57 -19.70
N LEU A 548 16.91 12.02 -18.45
CA LEU A 548 17.55 13.27 -18.04
C LEU A 548 19.08 13.20 -18.12
N GLU A 549 19.69 12.08 -17.70
CA GLU A 549 21.12 11.83 -17.82
C GLU A 549 21.56 11.86 -19.30
N TRP A 550 20.86 11.13 -20.18
CA TRP A 550 21.13 11.12 -21.62
C TRP A 550 21.04 12.51 -22.26
N ALA A 551 20.10 13.34 -21.79
CA ALA A 551 19.84 14.69 -22.28
C ALA A 551 20.90 15.68 -21.81
N SER A 552 21.36 15.57 -20.56
CA SER A 552 22.44 16.36 -19.98
C SER A 552 23.73 16.21 -20.78
N ASP A 553 24.10 14.96 -21.12
CA ASP A 553 25.29 14.65 -21.93
C ASP A 553 25.24 15.23 -23.36
N ARG A 554 24.06 15.66 -23.81
CA ARG A 554 23.80 16.19 -25.17
C ARG A 554 23.40 17.66 -25.16
N GLY A 555 23.58 18.36 -24.04
CA GLY A 555 23.31 19.79 -23.91
C GLY A 555 21.83 20.17 -24.03
N VAL A 556 20.90 19.24 -23.79
CA VAL A 556 19.46 19.55 -23.78
C VAL A 556 19.11 20.13 -22.42
N ILE A 557 18.78 21.43 -22.41
CA ILE A 557 18.47 22.16 -21.20
C ILE A 557 17.03 21.87 -20.78
N ARG A 558 16.85 21.32 -19.58
CA ARG A 558 15.54 21.21 -18.94
C ARG A 558 15.27 22.47 -18.12
N PRO A 559 14.14 23.18 -18.32
CA PRO A 559 13.73 24.25 -17.42
C PRO A 559 13.51 23.69 -16.01
N PRO A 560 13.81 24.45 -14.94
CA PRO A 560 13.52 24.03 -13.59
C PRO A 560 12.01 23.74 -13.43
N VAL A 561 11.71 22.64 -12.74
CA VAL A 561 10.34 22.20 -12.41
C VAL A 561 10.33 22.05 -10.90
N ASN A 562 9.68 22.98 -10.21
CA ASN A 562 9.74 23.11 -8.75
C ASN A 562 8.54 22.43 -8.04
N GLY A 563 7.51 22.04 -8.81
CA GLY A 563 6.37 21.26 -8.34
C GLY A 563 6.07 20.00 -9.17
N SER A 564 4.87 19.44 -9.00
CA SER A 564 4.40 18.35 -9.87
C SER A 564 4.18 18.86 -11.30
N LEU A 565 4.33 18.01 -12.33
CA LEU A 565 4.07 18.43 -13.72
C LEU A 565 2.65 18.97 -13.94
N ILE A 566 1.69 18.44 -13.18
CA ILE A 566 0.30 18.92 -13.21
C ILE A 566 0.20 20.34 -12.62
N HIS A 567 0.88 20.59 -11.49
CA HIS A 567 0.91 21.92 -10.88
C HIS A 567 1.55 22.94 -11.85
N GLU A 568 2.69 22.59 -12.40
CA GLU A 568 3.45 23.42 -13.33
C GLU A 568 2.70 23.70 -14.64
N TYR A 569 1.95 22.71 -15.13
CA TYR A 569 1.04 22.88 -16.26
C TYR A 569 0.02 23.98 -16.00
N TRP A 570 -0.65 23.95 -14.86
CA TRP A 570 -1.68 24.93 -14.55
C TRP A 570 -1.10 26.32 -14.32
N CYS A 571 0.03 26.43 -13.61
CA CYS A 571 0.76 27.69 -13.45
C CYS A 571 1.11 28.30 -14.82
N ASP A 572 1.65 27.51 -15.75
CA ASP A 572 1.99 27.96 -17.11
C ASP A 572 0.75 28.38 -17.92
N ARG A 573 -0.33 27.59 -17.88
CA ARG A 573 -1.56 27.89 -18.61
C ARG A 573 -2.21 29.19 -18.14
N ILE A 574 -2.27 29.40 -16.83
CA ILE A 574 -2.84 30.62 -16.25
C ILE A 574 -1.98 31.82 -16.58
N ALA A 575 -0.66 31.68 -16.48
CA ALA A 575 0.25 32.75 -16.83
C ALA A 575 0.08 33.18 -18.30
N LYS A 576 0.07 32.22 -19.24
CA LYS A 576 -0.18 32.49 -20.67
C LYS A 576 -1.54 33.12 -20.94
N GLN A 577 -2.57 32.69 -20.21
CA GLN A 577 -3.90 33.26 -20.36
C GLN A 577 -3.95 34.71 -19.86
N LEU A 578 -3.40 34.99 -18.68
CA LEU A 578 -3.32 36.36 -18.14
C LEU A 578 -2.48 37.28 -19.04
N ASP A 579 -1.35 36.78 -19.57
CA ASP A 579 -0.50 37.51 -20.52
C ASP A 579 -1.27 37.84 -21.82
N SER A 580 -2.02 36.87 -22.37
CA SER A 580 -2.88 37.11 -23.54
C SER A 580 -4.02 38.11 -23.29
N LEU A 581 -4.40 38.32 -22.03
CA LEU A 581 -5.38 39.31 -21.58
C LEU A 581 -4.72 40.69 -21.28
N GLY A 582 -3.43 40.84 -21.55
CA GLY A 582 -2.64 42.06 -21.39
C GLY A 582 -2.19 42.35 -19.96
N TRP A 583 -2.05 41.32 -19.11
CA TRP A 583 -1.47 41.46 -17.77
C TRP A 583 0.04 41.22 -17.81
N ASN A 584 0.81 41.92 -16.99
CA ASN A 584 2.20 41.60 -16.75
C ASN A 584 2.29 40.48 -15.71
N VAL A 585 2.80 39.31 -16.10
CA VAL A 585 2.76 38.09 -15.27
C VAL A 585 4.15 37.69 -14.78
N GLN A 586 4.24 37.38 -13.49
CA GLN A 586 5.40 36.78 -12.84
C GLN A 586 5.01 35.46 -12.18
N ARG A 587 5.90 34.47 -12.26
CA ARG A 587 5.72 33.14 -11.64
C ARG A 587 6.71 32.97 -10.49
N GLU A 588 6.33 32.19 -9.49
CA GLU A 588 7.14 31.91 -8.30
C GLU A 588 7.65 33.16 -7.57
N VAL A 589 6.77 34.14 -7.36
CA VAL A 589 7.15 35.42 -6.77
C VAL A 589 7.49 35.22 -5.29
N PRO A 590 8.71 35.57 -4.84
CA PRO A 590 9.06 35.48 -3.43
C PRO A 590 8.25 36.47 -2.59
N ILE A 591 7.68 35.97 -1.51
CA ILE A 591 6.90 36.75 -0.53
C ILE A 591 7.42 36.45 0.88
N ALA A 592 7.01 37.25 1.88
CA ALA A 592 7.53 37.14 3.25
C ALA A 592 7.36 35.74 3.89
N ASP A 593 6.34 34.98 3.49
CA ASP A 593 6.08 33.59 3.95
C ASP A 593 6.03 32.59 2.77
N GLY A 594 7.07 32.59 1.93
CA GLY A 594 7.29 31.58 0.88
C GLY A 594 7.28 32.14 -0.53
N ARG A 595 6.63 31.44 -1.46
CA ARG A 595 6.50 31.86 -2.87
C ARG A 595 5.04 31.78 -3.28
N LEU A 596 4.63 32.73 -4.11
CA LEU A 596 3.32 32.76 -4.77
C LEU A 596 3.46 32.19 -6.19
N ASP A 597 2.59 31.26 -6.56
CA ASP A 597 2.71 30.54 -7.85
C ASP A 597 2.62 31.47 -9.07
N VAL A 598 1.60 32.34 -9.11
CA VAL A 598 1.44 33.34 -10.18
C VAL A 598 0.96 34.67 -9.61
N LEU A 599 1.65 35.76 -9.96
CA LEU A 599 1.25 37.13 -9.72
C LEU A 599 1.09 37.85 -11.07
N ALA A 600 -0.03 38.51 -11.28
CA ALA A 600 -0.29 39.31 -12.46
C ALA A 600 -0.65 40.75 -12.08
N THR A 601 -0.07 41.73 -12.75
CA THR A 601 -0.30 43.16 -12.52
C THR A 601 -0.70 43.87 -13.81
N ARG A 602 -1.64 44.81 -13.71
CA ARG A 602 -2.07 45.64 -14.84
C ARG A 602 -2.57 46.97 -14.30
N GLU A 603 -1.87 48.06 -14.63
CA GLU A 603 -2.13 49.40 -14.09
C GLU A 603 -2.16 49.38 -12.54
N SER A 604 -3.29 49.76 -11.92
CA SER A 604 -3.49 49.74 -10.46
C SER A 604 -4.09 48.42 -9.93
N LYS A 605 -4.32 47.43 -10.80
CA LYS A 605 -4.92 46.13 -10.44
C LYS A 605 -3.84 45.06 -10.29
N SER A 606 -3.99 44.20 -9.30
CA SER A 606 -3.12 43.04 -9.09
C SER A 606 -3.93 41.79 -8.76
N LEU A 607 -3.46 40.65 -9.24
CA LEU A 607 -4.12 39.36 -9.19
C LEU A 607 -3.11 38.29 -8.76
N ALA A 608 -3.43 37.55 -7.71
CA ALA A 608 -2.59 36.49 -7.16
C ALA A 608 -3.29 35.14 -7.30
N VAL A 609 -2.54 34.11 -7.71
CA VAL A 609 -3.05 32.76 -7.94
C VAL A 609 -2.16 31.72 -7.28
N GLU A 610 -2.78 30.77 -6.60
CA GLU A 610 -2.17 29.52 -6.09
C GLU A 610 -2.82 28.31 -6.75
N VAL A 611 -2.01 27.29 -7.06
CA VAL A 611 -2.43 26.06 -7.72
C VAL A 611 -2.26 24.87 -6.77
N GLU A 612 -3.36 24.35 -6.26
CA GLU A 612 -3.34 23.18 -5.37
C GLU A 612 -3.59 21.89 -6.14
N THR A 613 -2.65 20.95 -6.01
CA THR A 613 -2.69 19.63 -6.69
C THR A 613 -2.83 18.45 -5.73
N GLY A 614 -3.08 18.72 -4.44
CA GLY A 614 -3.34 17.71 -3.39
C GLY A 614 -2.09 17.24 -2.64
N LYS A 615 -0.92 17.81 -2.93
CA LYS A 615 0.37 17.46 -2.31
C LYS A 615 0.91 18.55 -1.37
N SER A 616 0.37 19.76 -1.41
CA SER A 616 0.82 20.91 -0.60
C SER A 616 -0.09 21.18 0.61
N ASN A 617 0.42 21.95 1.57
CA ASN A 617 -0.34 22.41 2.73
C ASN A 617 -1.30 23.55 2.32
N TRP A 618 -2.40 23.16 1.67
CA TRP A 618 -3.40 24.05 1.08
C TRP A 618 -4.01 25.07 2.05
N ALA A 619 -4.15 24.73 3.33
CA ALA A 619 -4.65 25.65 4.35
C ALA A 619 -3.70 26.86 4.51
N LYS A 620 -2.39 26.59 4.53
CA LYS A 620 -1.36 27.62 4.56
C LYS A 620 -1.34 28.45 3.26
N ASN A 621 -1.65 27.86 2.10
CA ASN A 621 -1.70 28.61 0.83
C ASN A 621 -2.90 29.57 0.78
N ILE A 622 -4.07 29.13 1.27
CA ILE A 622 -5.27 29.98 1.41
C ILE A 622 -5.02 31.14 2.37
N GLU A 623 -4.42 30.87 3.52
CA GLU A 623 -4.07 31.89 4.51
C GLU A 623 -3.08 32.91 3.92
N ARG A 624 -2.03 32.45 3.24
CA ARG A 624 -1.05 33.31 2.57
C ARG A 624 -1.68 34.21 1.50
N LEU A 625 -2.58 33.67 0.67
CA LEU A 625 -3.33 34.47 -0.30
C LEU A 625 -4.26 35.48 0.36
N ALA A 626 -4.93 35.10 1.46
CA ALA A 626 -5.85 35.97 2.18
C ALA A 626 -5.17 37.26 2.66
N PHE A 627 -3.91 37.20 3.08
CA PHE A 627 -3.13 38.36 3.52
C PHE A 627 -2.35 39.08 2.40
N HIS A 628 -2.35 38.55 1.17
CA HIS A 628 -1.68 39.20 0.04
C HIS A 628 -2.39 40.52 -0.35
N PRO A 629 -1.68 41.60 -0.74
CA PRO A 629 -2.30 42.89 -1.09
C PRO A 629 -3.08 42.89 -2.41
N SER A 630 -3.12 41.78 -3.15
CA SER A 630 -3.78 41.73 -4.46
C SER A 630 -5.30 41.87 -4.39
N ARG A 631 -5.87 42.66 -5.30
CA ARG A 631 -7.32 42.91 -5.37
C ARG A 631 -8.11 41.65 -5.75
N HIS A 632 -7.54 40.80 -6.60
CA HIS A 632 -8.14 39.52 -6.98
C HIS A 632 -7.25 38.36 -6.54
N LYS A 633 -7.84 37.35 -5.90
CA LYS A 633 -7.12 36.24 -5.28
C LYS A 633 -7.80 34.94 -5.66
N PHE A 634 -7.07 34.01 -6.29
CA PHE A 634 -7.61 32.75 -6.77
C PHE A 634 -6.84 31.56 -6.22
N VAL A 635 -7.55 30.52 -5.83
CA VAL A 635 -6.97 29.20 -5.56
C VAL A 635 -7.61 28.18 -6.47
N LEU A 636 -6.77 27.45 -7.20
CA LEU A 636 -7.22 26.40 -8.11
C LEU A 636 -7.12 25.03 -7.48
N TRP A 637 -8.14 24.23 -7.74
CA TRP A 637 -8.25 22.89 -7.20
C TRP A 637 -8.67 21.88 -8.27
N LEU A 638 -8.00 20.74 -8.30
CA LEU A 638 -8.23 19.72 -9.32
C LEU A 638 -9.33 18.70 -8.96
N GLU A 639 -9.68 18.59 -7.68
CA GLU A 639 -10.68 17.64 -7.19
C GLU A 639 -11.96 18.34 -6.70
N GLN A 640 -13.11 17.93 -7.24
CA GLN A 640 -14.41 18.55 -6.95
C GLN A 640 -14.85 18.42 -5.47
N GLU A 641 -14.57 17.28 -4.82
CA GLU A 641 -14.94 17.07 -3.42
C GLU A 641 -14.19 18.00 -2.47
N THR A 642 -12.95 18.36 -2.81
CA THR A 642 -12.11 19.20 -1.96
C THR A 642 -12.39 20.69 -2.16
N ILE A 643 -12.91 21.09 -3.33
CA ILE A 643 -13.38 22.47 -3.60
C ILE A 643 -14.49 22.87 -2.63
N GLN A 644 -15.43 21.97 -2.33
CA GLN A 644 -16.53 22.28 -1.40
C GLN A 644 -15.98 22.57 0.00
N ARG A 645 -14.99 21.81 0.47
CA ARG A 645 -14.33 22.05 1.78
C ARG A 645 -13.52 23.35 1.77
N ALA A 646 -12.74 23.61 0.71
CA ALA A 646 -11.94 24.82 0.59
C ALA A 646 -12.82 26.09 0.55
N ARG A 647 -13.98 26.06 -0.11
CA ARG A 647 -14.96 27.17 -0.10
C ARG A 647 -15.52 27.49 1.28
N THR A 648 -15.58 26.52 2.20
CA THR A 648 -16.07 26.75 3.58
C THR A 648 -15.06 27.46 4.48
N ILE A 649 -13.77 27.48 4.10
CA ILE A 649 -12.67 28.00 4.93
C ILE A 649 -11.99 29.21 4.28
N ALA A 650 -12.08 29.35 2.95
CA ALA A 650 -11.54 30.50 2.24
C ALA A 650 -12.29 31.79 2.62
N PRO A 651 -11.56 32.86 3.03
CA PRO A 651 -12.16 34.17 3.25
C PRO A 651 -12.88 34.69 2.00
N ALA A 652 -13.88 35.56 2.16
CA ALA A 652 -14.64 36.12 1.03
C ALA A 652 -13.77 36.85 -0.01
N SER A 653 -12.56 37.27 0.39
CA SER A 653 -11.56 37.89 -0.48
C SER A 653 -10.83 36.91 -1.41
N VAL A 654 -10.98 35.58 -1.22
CA VAL A 654 -10.30 34.52 -1.99
C VAL A 654 -11.32 33.66 -2.74
N SER A 655 -11.20 33.63 -4.07
CA SER A 655 -12.07 32.82 -4.93
C SER A 655 -11.51 31.42 -5.14
N VAL A 656 -12.30 30.39 -4.84
CA VAL A 656 -11.91 28.97 -4.99
C VAL A 656 -12.74 28.29 -6.07
N GLY A 657 -12.06 27.66 -7.03
CA GLY A 657 -12.72 26.98 -8.14
C GLY A 657 -11.84 25.94 -8.83
N THR A 658 -12.49 25.14 -9.68
CA THR A 658 -11.78 24.29 -10.64
C THR A 658 -10.96 25.14 -11.61
N PRO A 659 -9.92 24.59 -12.27
CA PRO A 659 -9.26 25.26 -13.39
C PRO A 659 -10.22 25.86 -14.39
N THR A 660 -11.23 25.11 -14.82
CA THR A 660 -12.23 25.59 -15.77
C THR A 660 -12.99 26.82 -15.25
N GLN A 661 -13.49 26.77 -14.02
CA GLN A 661 -14.22 27.89 -13.41
C GLN A 661 -13.34 29.12 -13.22
N THR A 662 -12.09 28.91 -12.81
CA THR A 662 -11.13 30.00 -12.62
C THR A 662 -10.78 30.64 -13.95
N LEU A 663 -10.49 29.86 -15.00
CA LEU A 663 -10.19 30.41 -16.34
C LEU A 663 -11.38 31.18 -16.93
N GLN A 664 -12.61 30.66 -16.82
CA GLN A 664 -13.83 31.38 -17.21
C GLN A 664 -13.99 32.71 -16.45
N ARG A 665 -13.66 32.71 -15.16
CA ARG A 665 -13.71 33.91 -14.34
C ARG A 665 -12.60 34.90 -14.70
N LEU A 666 -11.40 34.43 -15.04
CA LEU A 666 -10.33 35.29 -15.57
C LEU A 666 -10.72 35.93 -16.91
N GLU A 667 -11.44 35.22 -17.78
CA GLU A 667 -11.96 35.79 -19.03
C GLU A 667 -13.01 36.88 -18.78
N SER A 668 -13.89 36.72 -17.79
CA SER A 668 -14.86 37.78 -17.44
C SER A 668 -14.21 39.10 -16.97
N LEU A 669 -12.97 39.05 -16.46
CA LEU A 669 -12.18 40.25 -16.12
C LEU A 669 -11.68 41.02 -17.36
N ARG A 670 -11.79 40.42 -18.55
CA ARG A 670 -11.61 41.11 -19.85
C ARG A 670 -12.84 41.96 -20.19
N THR A 671 -14.03 41.43 -19.90
CA THR A 671 -15.33 41.98 -20.33
C THR A 671 -15.87 43.07 -19.39
N GLN A 672 -15.38 43.13 -18.14
CA GLN A 672 -15.65 44.25 -17.21
C GLN A 672 -15.17 45.63 -17.71
N ARG A 673 -14.62 45.72 -18.94
CA ARG A 673 -14.33 46.96 -19.63
C ARG A 673 -15.54 47.55 -20.40
N ILE A 674 -16.69 46.88 -20.40
CA ILE A 674 -17.87 47.32 -21.15
C ILE A 674 -19.02 47.81 -20.23
N GLU A 675 -19.02 47.46 -18.94
CA GLU A 675 -20.11 47.83 -18.00
C GLU A 675 -19.67 48.61 -16.74
N GLU A 676 -18.37 48.81 -16.50
CA GLU A 676 -17.84 49.86 -15.60
C GLU A 676 -17.30 51.01 -16.44
#